data_AF-A0A354EZP6-F1
#
_entry.id   AF-A0A354EZP6-F1
#
_cell.length_a   1.000
_cell.length_b   1.000
_cell.length_c   1.000
_cell.angle_alpha   90.00
_cell.angle_beta   90.00
_cell.angle_gamma   90.00
#
_symmetry.space_group_name_H-M   'P 1'
#
loop_
_entity.id
_entity.type
_entity.pdbx_description
1 polymer ?
#
loop_
_entity_poly.entity_id
_entity_poly.type
_entity_poly.pdbx_seq_one_letter_code
_entity_poly.pdbx_strand_id
1 'polypeptide(L)'
;MQIPLIEPTSTRYIHVNPRTNCVHLLVPFVGGQDISTDNTCRSTTELNAFFGGGGVSELEAYKSVLEFHISLLEEGDVRRNTKEERLAQINIYLETVVGMRDGYQATVNAFLSKPSNLYSMQLRPREQDSFSRVVNPVFTINRDNHAMTGTPSSPLYNAMHEVFPELILGKPDPRTQLVKSTLNALPQNASFEDIQRVLTEQCQTLFGAPVDFQHYIKRTPGRASENQTVDKAHVDTLMGFGDDATAKEYIDALLGFCASSLWTTLTGSPFYLGTYTTRPEQAERLSMMTQFYLGVMNVYCRAQGISNKNFGQILDSDAALSQALVATVSQALTNGDEVEHAIISFVNAHKKTLELSRDVSPADKETIQAKFEITYRTVTATKENPHMDDFMLLDTEARSEKDVFFTQKGLICTDFSNIATTGPYFAYFTEIREEASTHPEVMRPQDEPVITVDIEPEALMDKLGDVQWDRLPKEVADACRALPAFQLRQFPDDVAKGKQDEAEAILQASDDKQTLLTTPAKFTDYSGRTFNCTAYEYAYWAKDTHMRRMLESHMDDETKRQLLERVNAMEHTGLAYQQHGVSYQNPHYDMSFVLKNLNPDEFRQLKTMVGQNIAKINNATADNYATLAFTATEYEQLKKELAPHTSVWNWMLSCLGSFQCLGYLTYPAFFIASFFITSSAQSIGNKLQFDFKSLITALDTYVTNYDRWDYHHLDEAWLNVGKAQREVPAHIAHEYCRGDRSFDPRPEFNEETLPRCFTFNNYVTNVKSWFPLASSSSGLGFDFGLLRGAQGRGLIGGRTPIAWTWAWAWISAV
;
A
#
# COMPACT_ATOMS: atom_id res chain seq x y z
N MET A 1 16.16 34.35 -1.86
CA MET A 1 14.97 33.81 -1.16
C MET A 1 15.42 32.77 -0.15
N GLN A 2 14.80 32.75 1.04
CA GLN A 2 15.14 31.80 2.11
C GLN A 2 14.31 30.53 1.99
N ILE A 3 14.97 29.39 1.79
CA ILE A 3 14.32 28.08 1.64
C ILE A 3 14.75 27.19 2.82
N PRO A 4 13.80 26.73 3.66
CA PRO A 4 14.11 25.79 4.73
C PRO A 4 14.29 24.37 4.17
N LEU A 5 15.35 23.69 4.60
CA LEU A 5 15.61 22.27 4.33
C LEU A 5 15.13 21.46 5.54
N ILE A 6 13.95 20.86 5.42
CA ILE A 6 13.29 20.13 6.51
C ILE A 6 13.19 18.66 6.11
N GLU A 7 13.94 17.81 6.79
CA GLU A 7 13.77 16.37 6.64
C GLU A 7 12.59 15.87 7.49
N PRO A 8 11.92 14.78 7.07
CA PRO A 8 10.79 14.25 7.83
C PRO A 8 11.23 13.77 9.22
N THR A 9 10.76 14.42 10.28
CA THR A 9 11.10 14.06 11.67
C THR A 9 10.22 12.95 12.25
N SER A 10 9.09 12.62 11.59
CA SER A 10 8.17 11.55 12.01
C SER A 10 7.85 10.59 10.87
N THR A 11 8.87 9.91 10.38
CA THR A 11 8.79 8.68 9.59
C THR A 11 8.21 7.52 10.41
N ARG A 12 7.44 6.63 9.78
CA ARG A 12 6.88 5.42 10.42
C ARG A 12 7.93 4.32 10.51
N TYR A 13 8.76 4.12 9.49
CA TYR A 13 9.76 3.04 9.44
C TYR A 13 11.19 3.53 9.49
N ILE A 14 11.48 4.78 9.10
CA ILE A 14 12.88 5.23 8.99
C ILE A 14 13.35 5.87 10.29
N HIS A 15 14.56 5.56 10.72
CA HIS A 15 15.29 6.31 11.72
C HIS A 15 16.68 6.67 11.21
N VAL A 16 17.17 7.85 11.56
CA VAL A 16 18.54 8.28 11.25
C VAL A 16 19.27 8.55 12.55
N ASN A 17 20.40 7.87 12.76
CA ASN A 17 21.25 8.15 13.91
C ASN A 17 22.00 9.47 13.66
N PRO A 18 21.75 10.53 14.44
CA PRO A 18 22.35 11.84 14.20
C PRO A 18 23.86 11.88 14.48
N ARG A 19 24.42 10.88 15.18
CA ARG A 19 25.86 10.83 15.50
C ARG A 19 26.68 10.21 14.37
N THR A 20 26.12 9.19 13.72
CA THR A 20 26.81 8.36 12.72
C THR A 20 26.32 8.63 11.30
N ASN A 21 25.22 9.36 11.13
CA ASN A 21 24.53 9.56 9.85
C ASN A 21 24.02 8.23 9.24
N CYS A 22 23.91 7.17 10.06
CA CYS A 22 23.40 5.87 9.63
C CYS A 22 21.87 5.85 9.57
N VAL A 23 21.35 5.31 8.46
CA VAL A 23 19.92 5.09 8.25
C VAL A 23 19.55 3.69 8.69
N HIS A 24 18.53 3.59 9.54
CA HIS A 24 17.94 2.35 10.04
C HIS A 24 16.50 2.24 9.53
N LEU A 25 16.19 1.11 8.92
CA LEU A 25 14.83 0.81 8.46
C LEU A 25 14.18 -0.18 9.43
N LEU A 26 13.12 0.26 10.09
CA LEU A 26 12.41 -0.50 11.12
C LEU A 26 11.31 -1.33 10.48
N VAL A 27 11.42 -2.66 10.61
CA VAL A 27 10.45 -3.61 10.08
C VAL A 27 9.43 -3.94 11.17
N PRO A 28 8.14 -3.60 10.99
CA PRO A 28 7.12 -3.94 11.97
C PRO A 28 6.70 -5.40 11.80
N PHE A 29 6.84 -6.19 12.87
CA PHE A 29 6.41 -7.58 12.86
C PHE A 29 4.94 -7.70 13.22
N VAL A 30 4.52 -6.99 14.27
CA VAL A 30 3.17 -7.09 14.81
C VAL A 30 2.83 -5.83 15.60
N GLY A 31 1.55 -5.43 15.61
CA GLY A 31 1.07 -4.40 16.51
C GLY A 31 1.17 -4.85 17.97
N GLY A 32 1.61 -3.97 18.86
CA GLY A 32 1.80 -4.28 20.28
C GLY A 32 2.95 -3.52 20.93
N GLN A 33 3.01 -3.58 22.25
CA GLN A 33 4.12 -3.07 23.05
C GLN A 33 4.91 -4.23 23.66
N ASP A 34 4.35 -4.83 24.71
CA ASP A 34 4.94 -5.99 25.40
C ASP A 34 4.32 -7.32 24.92
N ILE A 35 3.13 -7.25 24.34
CA ILE A 35 2.41 -8.37 23.75
C ILE A 35 1.76 -7.92 22.44
N SER A 36 1.68 -8.83 21.48
CA SER A 36 0.98 -8.63 20.22
C SER A 36 -0.51 -8.40 20.43
N THR A 37 -1.05 -7.34 19.83
CA THR A 37 -2.49 -7.07 19.72
C THR A 37 -3.09 -7.59 18.42
N ASP A 38 -2.26 -7.76 17.39
CA ASP A 38 -2.62 -8.46 16.16
C ASP A 38 -2.20 -9.93 16.27
N ASN A 39 -3.14 -10.85 16.14
CA ASN A 39 -2.85 -12.28 16.15
C ASN A 39 -3.54 -13.00 14.98
N THR A 40 -3.33 -14.30 14.84
CA THR A 40 -4.02 -15.15 13.87
C THR A 40 -3.97 -14.58 12.44
N CYS A 41 -5.13 -14.33 11.80
CA CYS A 41 -5.22 -13.75 10.46
C CYS A 41 -4.61 -12.35 10.35
N ARG A 42 -4.51 -11.61 11.47
CA ARG A 42 -3.92 -10.26 11.51
C ARG A 42 -2.44 -10.23 11.85
N SER A 43 -1.86 -11.34 12.31
CA SER A 43 -0.44 -11.44 12.71
C SER A 43 0.55 -10.99 11.62
N THR A 44 0.18 -11.07 10.35
CA THR A 44 1.02 -10.65 9.22
C THR A 44 0.66 -9.28 8.65
N THR A 45 -0.34 -8.59 9.19
CA THR A 45 -0.87 -7.33 8.64
C THR A 45 0.21 -6.26 8.50
N GLU A 46 1.00 -6.05 9.54
CA GLU A 46 2.06 -5.04 9.54
C GLU A 46 3.20 -5.38 8.57
N LEU A 47 3.61 -6.65 8.54
CA LEU A 47 4.59 -7.14 7.55
C LEU A 47 4.07 -7.00 6.12
N ASN A 48 2.81 -7.36 5.87
CA ASN A 48 2.17 -7.24 4.56
C ASN A 48 2.07 -5.76 4.14
N ALA A 49 1.73 -4.86 5.06
CA ALA A 49 1.69 -3.43 4.80
C ALA A 49 3.08 -2.87 4.45
N PHE A 50 4.12 -3.32 5.18
CA PHE A 50 5.49 -2.91 4.93
C PHE A 50 6.01 -3.41 3.56
N PHE A 51 6.00 -4.73 3.32
CA PHE A 51 6.53 -5.33 2.10
C PHE A 51 5.61 -5.14 0.87
N GLY A 52 4.30 -5.00 1.09
CA GLY A 52 3.30 -4.76 0.05
C GLY A 52 3.34 -3.36 -0.56
N GLY A 53 4.22 -2.48 -0.08
CA GLY A 53 4.47 -1.17 -0.68
C GLY A 53 4.77 -0.07 0.34
N GLY A 54 4.32 -0.21 1.59
CA GLY A 54 4.45 0.84 2.61
C GLY A 54 5.90 1.23 2.88
N GLY A 55 6.80 0.25 3.03
CA GLY A 55 8.23 0.51 3.24
C GLY A 55 8.88 1.22 2.06
N VAL A 56 8.56 0.79 0.83
CA VAL A 56 9.05 1.41 -0.41
C VAL A 56 8.54 2.84 -0.55
N SER A 57 7.24 3.07 -0.33
CA SER A 57 6.63 4.40 -0.43
C SER A 57 7.27 5.39 0.54
N GLU A 58 7.61 4.95 1.75
CA GLU A 58 8.24 5.82 2.74
C GLU A 58 9.70 6.14 2.41
N LEU A 59 10.47 5.14 1.96
CA LEU A 59 11.84 5.32 1.49
C LEU A 59 11.90 6.25 0.27
N GLU A 60 10.99 6.11 -0.70
CA GLU A 60 10.88 7.00 -1.86
C GLU A 60 10.49 8.43 -1.45
N ALA A 61 9.57 8.58 -0.49
CA ALA A 61 9.21 9.89 0.03
C ALA A 61 10.41 10.59 0.68
N TYR A 62 11.21 9.86 1.46
CA TYR A 62 12.44 10.38 2.07
C TYR A 62 13.51 10.71 1.03
N LYS A 63 13.73 9.81 0.06
CA LYS A 63 14.64 10.00 -1.07
C LYS A 63 14.32 11.28 -1.84
N SER A 64 13.06 11.50 -2.18
CA SER A 64 12.62 12.70 -2.88
C SER A 64 12.91 14.00 -2.10
N VAL A 65 12.83 13.95 -0.75
CA VAL A 65 13.23 15.09 0.10
C VAL A 65 14.74 15.32 0.05
N LEU A 66 15.54 14.25 0.14
CA LEU A 66 17.00 14.36 0.06
C LEU A 66 17.46 14.90 -1.29
N GLU A 67 16.91 14.39 -2.39
CA GLU A 67 17.22 14.86 -3.76
C GLU A 67 16.89 16.35 -3.93
N PHE A 68 15.74 16.79 -3.40
CA PHE A 68 15.40 18.20 -3.35
C PHE A 68 16.43 19.02 -2.56
N HIS A 69 16.79 18.61 -1.34
CA HIS A 69 17.78 19.32 -0.55
C HIS A 69 19.17 19.37 -1.22
N ILE A 70 19.63 18.26 -1.79
CA ILE A 70 20.93 18.16 -2.48
C ILE A 70 20.96 19.10 -3.69
N SER A 71 19.86 19.22 -4.44
CA SER A 71 19.78 20.13 -5.60
C SER A 71 19.98 21.61 -5.23
N LEU A 72 19.64 21.99 -3.99
CA LEU A 72 19.75 23.37 -3.50
C LEU A 72 21.13 23.68 -2.91
N LEU A 73 21.91 22.67 -2.53
CA LEU A 73 23.21 22.83 -1.88
C LEU A 73 24.36 22.84 -2.90
N GLU A 74 25.38 23.66 -2.65
CA GLU A 74 26.56 23.75 -3.50
C GLU A 74 27.49 22.54 -3.35
N GLU A 75 28.27 22.26 -4.39
CA GLU A 75 29.31 21.23 -4.36
C GLU A 75 30.40 21.58 -3.33
N GLY A 76 30.74 20.64 -2.46
CA GLY A 76 31.69 20.85 -1.34
C GLY A 76 31.06 21.30 -0.02
N ASP A 77 29.75 21.54 0.04
CA ASP A 77 29.05 21.76 1.31
C ASP A 77 29.00 20.46 2.13
N VAL A 78 29.46 20.50 3.39
CA VAL A 78 29.45 19.34 4.30
C VAL A 78 28.02 18.77 4.49
N ARG A 79 27.01 19.65 4.46
CA ARG A 79 25.59 19.26 4.55
C ARG A 79 25.11 18.53 3.30
N ARG A 80 25.70 18.83 2.15
CA ARG A 80 25.42 18.10 0.90
C ARG A 80 25.99 16.69 1.00
N ASN A 81 27.26 16.55 1.40
CA ASN A 81 27.92 15.26 1.52
C ASN A 81 27.16 14.31 2.47
N THR A 82 26.75 14.80 3.64
CA THR A 82 25.97 14.00 4.60
C THR A 82 24.60 13.57 4.06
N LYS A 83 23.94 14.40 3.24
CA LYS A 83 22.68 14.04 2.58
C LYS A 83 22.88 13.06 1.42
N GLU A 84 23.97 13.19 0.66
CA GLU A 84 24.35 12.26 -0.40
C GLU A 84 24.69 10.87 0.16
N GLU A 85 25.39 10.80 1.30
CA GLU A 85 25.62 9.55 2.04
C GLU A 85 24.30 8.89 2.47
N ARG A 86 23.35 9.65 3.03
CA ARG A 86 22.02 9.13 3.38
C ARG A 86 21.25 8.67 2.15
N LEU A 87 21.30 9.42 1.05
CA LEU A 87 20.65 9.05 -0.20
C LEU A 87 21.19 7.72 -0.74
N ALA A 88 22.50 7.50 -0.66
CA ALA A 88 23.11 6.22 -1.03
C ALA A 88 22.59 5.06 -0.16
N GLN A 89 22.51 5.25 1.16
CA GLN A 89 21.94 4.27 2.09
C GLN A 89 20.47 3.95 1.77
N ILE A 90 19.65 4.98 1.54
CA ILE A 90 18.22 4.82 1.17
C ILE A 90 18.07 4.01 -0.12
N ASN A 91 18.91 4.26 -1.13
CA ASN A 91 18.87 3.48 -2.38
C ASN A 91 19.21 1.99 -2.16
N ILE A 92 20.16 1.67 -1.26
CA ILE A 92 20.46 0.28 -0.88
C ILE A 92 19.24 -0.39 -0.23
N TYR A 93 18.57 0.30 0.69
CA TYR A 93 17.32 -0.20 1.29
C TYR A 93 16.22 -0.41 0.26
N LEU A 94 16.00 0.54 -0.66
CA LEU A 94 14.99 0.44 -1.70
C LEU A 94 15.19 -0.81 -2.57
N GLU A 95 16.40 -1.01 -3.08
CA GLU A 95 16.71 -2.18 -3.90
C GLU A 95 16.48 -3.49 -3.14
N THR A 96 16.91 -3.54 -1.87
CA THR A 96 16.80 -4.76 -1.06
C THR A 96 15.35 -5.07 -0.68
N VAL A 97 14.57 -4.07 -0.27
CA VAL A 97 13.15 -4.25 0.09
C VAL A 97 12.34 -4.69 -1.14
N VAL A 98 12.58 -4.09 -2.30
CA VAL A 98 11.94 -4.49 -3.56
C VAL A 98 12.31 -5.93 -3.92
N GLY A 99 13.59 -6.31 -3.80
CA GLY A 99 14.04 -7.67 -4.07
C GLY A 99 13.45 -8.73 -3.11
N MET A 100 13.08 -8.34 -1.89
CA MET A 100 12.47 -9.24 -0.90
C MET A 100 10.95 -9.35 -1.01
N ARG A 101 10.27 -8.47 -1.77
CA ARG A 101 8.79 -8.32 -1.80
C ARG A 101 8.05 -9.65 -1.98
N ASP A 102 8.48 -10.49 -2.91
CA ASP A 102 7.76 -11.73 -3.26
C ASP A 102 8.18 -12.96 -2.43
N GLY A 103 9.17 -12.81 -1.53
CA GLY A 103 9.80 -13.93 -0.81
C GLY A 103 10.07 -13.71 0.68
N TYR A 104 9.72 -12.55 1.25
CA TYR A 104 10.10 -12.19 2.61
C TYR A 104 9.59 -13.17 3.68
N GLN A 105 8.46 -13.83 3.48
CA GLN A 105 7.85 -14.73 4.48
C GLN A 105 8.81 -15.85 4.92
N ALA A 106 9.54 -16.45 3.98
CA ALA A 106 10.50 -17.50 4.30
C ALA A 106 11.65 -16.97 5.15
N THR A 107 12.15 -15.78 4.83
CA THR A 107 13.22 -15.08 5.56
C THR A 107 12.78 -14.69 6.97
N VAL A 108 11.57 -14.11 7.10
CA VAL A 108 10.96 -13.74 8.38
C VAL A 108 10.75 -14.98 9.25
N ASN A 109 10.21 -16.07 8.71
CA ASN A 109 10.02 -17.32 9.46
C ASN A 109 11.36 -17.93 9.90
N ALA A 110 12.37 -17.93 9.02
CA ALA A 110 13.71 -18.37 9.38
C ALA A 110 14.32 -17.48 10.47
N PHE A 111 14.06 -16.18 10.46
CA PHE A 111 14.50 -15.25 11.49
C PHE A 111 13.80 -15.52 12.83
N LEU A 112 12.47 -15.64 12.85
CA LEU A 112 11.69 -15.96 14.06
C LEU A 112 12.01 -17.34 14.65
N SER A 113 12.55 -18.27 13.85
CA SER A 113 12.98 -19.57 14.35
C SER A 113 14.22 -19.50 15.25
N LYS A 114 15.00 -18.41 15.16
CA LYS A 114 16.21 -18.20 15.95
C LYS A 114 15.86 -17.66 17.34
N PRO A 115 16.66 -17.99 18.38
CA PRO A 115 16.48 -17.41 19.70
C PRO A 115 16.63 -15.88 19.67
N SER A 116 15.68 -15.18 20.29
CA SER A 116 15.67 -13.73 20.47
C SER A 116 14.93 -13.36 21.77
N ASN A 117 14.69 -12.07 22.00
CA ASN A 117 13.82 -11.55 23.06
C ASN A 117 12.33 -11.49 22.68
N LEU A 118 11.94 -11.99 21.50
CA LEU A 118 10.54 -12.13 21.10
C LEU A 118 10.11 -13.59 21.16
N TYR A 119 9.11 -13.89 21.99
CA TYR A 119 8.68 -15.24 22.28
C TYR A 119 7.24 -15.45 21.86
N SER A 120 6.97 -16.52 21.11
CA SER A 120 5.59 -16.86 20.75
C SER A 120 4.98 -17.88 21.71
N MET A 121 3.68 -17.76 21.94
CA MET A 121 2.86 -18.79 22.58
C MET A 121 1.65 -19.12 21.71
N GLN A 122 1.20 -20.36 21.78
CA GLN A 122 0.03 -20.85 21.06
C GLN A 122 -0.89 -21.59 22.03
N LEU A 123 -2.13 -21.15 22.13
CA LEU A 123 -3.14 -21.67 23.03
C LEU A 123 -4.16 -22.50 22.25
N ARG A 124 -5.09 -23.13 22.96
CA ARG A 124 -6.20 -23.88 22.39
C ARG A 124 -7.54 -23.37 22.92
N PRO A 125 -8.13 -22.34 22.26
CA PRO A 125 -9.53 -22.01 22.49
C PRO A 125 -10.45 -23.10 21.98
N ARG A 126 -11.70 -23.11 22.45
CA ARG A 126 -12.75 -24.01 21.94
C ARG A 126 -12.99 -23.81 20.44
N GLU A 127 -13.07 -22.54 20.02
CA GLU A 127 -13.19 -22.14 18.63
C GLU A 127 -11.81 -21.69 18.14
N GLN A 128 -11.11 -22.59 17.46
CA GLN A 128 -9.76 -22.34 16.98
C GLN A 128 -9.76 -21.61 15.64
N ASP A 129 -8.86 -20.64 15.49
CA ASP A 129 -8.60 -20.02 14.21
C ASP A 129 -7.59 -20.86 13.38
N SER A 130 -8.01 -21.20 12.16
CA SER A 130 -7.19 -21.87 11.14
C SER A 130 -6.00 -21.06 10.65
N PHE A 131 -6.00 -19.73 10.86
CA PHE A 131 -4.91 -18.83 10.50
C PHE A 131 -3.83 -18.70 11.57
N SER A 132 -3.99 -19.34 12.74
CA SER A 132 -2.94 -19.38 13.76
C SER A 132 -1.72 -20.16 13.26
N ARG A 133 -0.66 -19.43 12.88
CA ARG A 133 0.59 -19.96 12.34
C ARG A 133 1.77 -19.44 13.16
N VAL A 134 2.10 -20.16 14.22
CA VAL A 134 3.17 -19.79 15.16
C VAL A 134 4.48 -20.49 14.81
N VAL A 135 5.58 -19.73 14.78
CA VAL A 135 6.93 -20.26 14.58
C VAL A 135 7.57 -20.51 15.95
N ASN A 136 8.03 -21.75 16.19
CA ASN A 136 8.78 -22.18 17.37
C ASN A 136 8.22 -21.67 18.72
N PRO A 137 6.96 -21.97 19.07
CA PRO A 137 6.35 -21.46 20.28
C PRO A 137 7.06 -21.95 21.55
N VAL A 138 7.31 -21.03 22.48
CA VAL A 138 7.82 -21.33 23.83
C VAL A 138 6.79 -22.12 24.63
N PHE A 139 5.50 -21.83 24.43
CA PHE A 139 4.39 -22.55 25.02
C PHE A 139 3.42 -22.96 23.92
N THR A 140 3.10 -24.25 23.81
CA THR A 140 2.02 -24.75 22.95
C THR A 140 1.39 -25.99 23.54
N ILE A 141 0.10 -26.20 23.29
CA ILE A 141 -0.61 -27.44 23.62
C ILE A 141 -1.23 -28.05 22.36
N ASN A 142 -1.64 -29.31 22.41
CA ASN A 142 -2.14 -30.03 21.25
C ASN A 142 -3.42 -29.39 20.70
N ARG A 143 -3.40 -28.94 19.45
CA ARG A 143 -4.51 -28.26 18.78
C ARG A 143 -5.37 -29.19 17.91
N ASP A 144 -4.96 -30.45 17.78
CA ASP A 144 -5.64 -31.41 16.92
C ASP A 144 -6.94 -31.92 17.54
N ASN A 145 -7.85 -32.34 16.66
CA ASN A 145 -9.03 -33.10 17.02
C ASN A 145 -8.90 -34.51 16.47
N HIS A 146 -9.42 -35.50 17.22
CA HIS A 146 -9.48 -36.87 16.76
C HIS A 146 -10.35 -36.99 15.50
N ALA A 147 -9.77 -37.50 14.42
CA ALA A 147 -10.35 -37.43 13.07
C ALA A 147 -11.75 -38.03 12.95
N MET A 148 -12.09 -39.05 13.75
CA MET A 148 -13.39 -39.75 13.66
C MET A 148 -14.47 -39.15 14.56
N THR A 149 -14.09 -38.54 15.69
CA THR A 149 -15.03 -38.10 16.74
C THR A 149 -15.13 -36.59 16.83
N GLY A 150 -14.19 -35.85 16.23
CA GLY A 150 -14.07 -34.40 16.36
C GLY A 150 -13.67 -33.94 17.78
N THR A 151 -13.39 -34.88 18.70
CA THR A 151 -13.05 -34.57 20.08
C THR A 151 -11.63 -34.03 20.16
N PRO A 152 -11.36 -33.01 21.02
CA PRO A 152 -10.01 -32.51 21.25
C PRO A 152 -9.03 -33.61 21.62
N SER A 153 -7.83 -33.58 21.02
CA SER A 153 -6.75 -34.52 21.35
C SER A 153 -5.92 -34.09 22.56
N SER A 154 -6.03 -32.84 23.02
CA SER A 154 -5.30 -32.30 24.17
C SER A 154 -5.88 -32.80 25.51
N PRO A 155 -5.12 -33.60 26.29
CA PRO A 155 -5.49 -34.00 27.64
C PRO A 155 -5.70 -32.83 28.60
N LEU A 156 -4.86 -31.78 28.53
CA LEU A 156 -4.96 -30.62 29.40
C LEU A 156 -6.25 -29.85 29.15
N TYR A 157 -6.56 -29.57 27.88
CA TYR A 157 -7.81 -28.94 27.47
C TYR A 157 -9.01 -29.76 27.92
N ASN A 158 -9.00 -31.08 27.67
CA ASN A 158 -10.10 -31.95 28.03
C ASN A 158 -10.34 -31.97 29.55
N ALA A 159 -9.28 -32.05 30.36
CA ALA A 159 -9.40 -32.01 31.82
C ALA A 159 -10.00 -30.69 32.32
N MET A 160 -9.58 -29.55 31.75
CA MET A 160 -10.15 -28.24 32.09
C MET A 160 -11.64 -28.17 31.74
N HIS A 161 -12.02 -28.63 30.54
CA HIS A 161 -13.42 -28.62 30.08
C HIS A 161 -14.31 -29.68 30.74
N GLU A 162 -13.73 -30.66 31.43
CA GLU A 162 -14.45 -31.59 32.30
C GLU A 162 -14.73 -30.98 33.69
N VAL A 163 -13.74 -30.31 34.29
CA VAL A 163 -13.80 -29.86 35.68
C VAL A 163 -14.40 -28.46 35.85
N PHE A 164 -14.00 -27.50 35.00
CA PHE A 164 -14.37 -26.09 35.16
C PHE A 164 -15.86 -25.74 34.95
N PRO A 165 -16.66 -26.46 34.13
CA PRO A 165 -18.09 -26.12 33.96
C PRO A 165 -18.92 -26.23 35.25
N GLU A 166 -18.56 -27.15 36.15
CA GLU A 166 -19.29 -27.43 37.40
C GLU A 166 -18.64 -26.77 38.62
N LEU A 167 -17.59 -25.97 38.40
CA LEU A 167 -16.84 -25.32 39.46
C LEU A 167 -17.66 -24.23 40.17
N ILE A 168 -17.61 -24.21 41.50
CA ILE A 168 -18.19 -23.15 42.32
C ILE A 168 -17.04 -22.28 42.83
N LEU A 169 -17.00 -21.02 42.42
CA LEU A 169 -15.94 -20.09 42.82
C LEU A 169 -16.11 -19.68 44.28
N GLY A 170 -15.03 -19.78 45.06
CA GLY A 170 -15.00 -19.37 46.47
C GLY A 170 -15.06 -17.86 46.67
N LYS A 171 -14.73 -17.09 45.62
CA LYS A 171 -14.87 -15.63 45.57
C LYS A 171 -15.91 -15.24 44.50
N PRO A 172 -16.90 -14.40 44.84
CA PRO A 172 -17.79 -13.84 43.84
C PRO A 172 -17.03 -12.87 42.93
N ASP A 173 -17.52 -12.70 41.70
CA ASP A 173 -16.99 -11.67 40.80
C ASP A 173 -17.21 -10.26 41.38
N PRO A 174 -16.42 -9.25 40.96
CA PRO A 174 -16.48 -7.90 41.52
C PRO A 174 -17.86 -7.26 41.43
N ARG A 175 -18.61 -7.53 40.35
CA ARG A 175 -19.96 -6.97 40.18
C ARG A 175 -20.92 -7.58 41.19
N THR A 176 -20.93 -8.90 41.33
CA THR A 176 -21.75 -9.59 42.33
C THR A 176 -21.38 -9.17 43.75
N GLN A 177 -20.08 -9.01 44.03
CA GLN A 177 -19.60 -8.52 45.32
C GLN A 177 -20.11 -7.10 45.61
N LEU A 178 -19.98 -6.18 44.64
CA LEU A 178 -20.44 -4.80 44.78
C LEU A 178 -21.96 -4.73 45.00
N VAL A 179 -22.75 -5.42 44.18
CA VAL A 179 -24.22 -5.42 44.28
C VAL A 179 -24.65 -5.96 45.64
N LYS A 180 -24.05 -7.07 46.10
CA LYS A 180 -24.38 -7.67 47.40
C LYS A 180 -23.98 -6.78 48.57
N SER A 181 -22.77 -6.20 48.55
CA SER A 181 -22.32 -5.29 49.60
C SER A 181 -23.17 -4.02 49.64
N THR A 182 -23.58 -3.49 48.49
CA THR A 182 -24.48 -2.34 48.38
C THR A 182 -25.83 -2.68 48.98
N LEU A 183 -26.49 -3.77 48.54
CA LEU A 183 -27.80 -4.18 49.06
C LEU A 183 -27.80 -4.40 50.58
N ASN A 184 -26.74 -4.99 51.12
CA ASN A 184 -26.60 -5.21 52.57
C ASN A 184 -26.38 -3.92 53.37
N ALA A 185 -25.81 -2.89 52.74
CA ALA A 185 -25.53 -1.60 53.37
C ALA A 185 -26.70 -0.60 53.21
N LEU A 186 -27.73 -0.92 52.42
CA LEU A 186 -28.89 -0.05 52.22
C LEU A 186 -29.81 -0.03 53.46
N PRO A 187 -30.39 1.13 53.80
CA PRO A 187 -31.43 1.22 54.83
C PRO A 187 -32.73 0.54 54.38
N GLN A 188 -33.58 0.17 55.35
CA GLN A 188 -34.79 -0.64 55.12
C GLN A 188 -35.82 -0.01 54.16
N ASN A 189 -35.78 1.32 53.97
CA ASN A 189 -36.60 2.08 53.00
C ASN A 189 -35.70 3.04 52.19
N ALA A 190 -34.67 2.49 51.54
CA ALA A 190 -33.70 3.29 50.78
C ALA A 190 -34.37 4.10 49.66
N SER A 191 -34.07 5.40 49.64
CA SER A 191 -34.37 6.27 48.50
C SER A 191 -33.41 5.99 47.33
N PHE A 192 -33.70 6.56 46.15
CA PHE A 192 -32.79 6.48 45.01
C PHE A 192 -31.45 7.15 45.31
N GLU A 193 -31.47 8.26 46.05
CA GLU A 193 -30.30 8.99 46.52
C GLU A 193 -29.49 8.17 47.53
N ASP A 194 -30.14 7.38 48.39
CA ASP A 194 -29.45 6.41 49.27
C ASP A 194 -28.73 5.35 48.45
N ILE A 195 -29.34 4.85 47.37
CA ILE A 195 -28.72 3.88 46.46
C ILE A 195 -27.48 4.48 45.80
N GLN A 196 -27.57 5.69 45.22
CA GLN A 196 -26.41 6.36 44.61
C GLN A 196 -25.28 6.57 45.61
N ARG A 197 -25.60 7.05 46.83
CA ARG A 197 -24.61 7.29 47.89
C ARG A 197 -23.92 5.99 48.32
N VAL A 198 -24.69 4.98 48.70
CA VAL A 198 -24.12 3.70 49.19
C VAL A 198 -23.34 3.01 48.08
N LEU A 199 -23.81 3.03 46.83
CA LEU A 199 -23.08 2.46 45.70
C LEU A 199 -21.73 3.16 45.46
N THR A 200 -21.70 4.50 45.57
CA THR A 200 -20.45 5.28 45.51
C THR A 200 -19.48 4.89 46.63
N GLU A 201 -19.97 4.82 47.87
CA GLU A 201 -19.17 4.43 49.04
C GLU A 201 -18.60 3.01 48.91
N GLN A 202 -19.41 2.06 48.38
CA GLN A 202 -18.98 0.68 48.17
C GLN A 202 -17.98 0.55 47.02
N CYS A 203 -18.14 1.29 45.91
CA CYS A 203 -17.12 1.35 44.85
C CYS A 203 -15.77 1.86 45.38
N GLN A 204 -15.78 2.92 46.20
CA GLN A 204 -14.57 3.44 46.81
C GLN A 204 -13.95 2.44 47.80
N THR A 205 -14.78 1.78 48.62
CA THR A 205 -14.31 0.86 49.67
C THR A 205 -13.75 -0.44 49.09
N LEU A 206 -14.43 -1.02 48.09
CA LEU A 206 -14.05 -2.31 47.52
C LEU A 206 -12.96 -2.20 46.47
N PHE A 207 -12.95 -1.12 45.69
CA PHE A 207 -12.09 -1.00 44.50
C PHE A 207 -11.18 0.23 44.51
N GLY A 208 -11.30 1.12 45.50
CA GLY A 208 -10.55 2.38 45.52
C GLY A 208 -10.94 3.34 44.37
N ALA A 209 -12.06 3.09 43.70
CA ALA A 209 -12.49 3.81 42.51
C ALA A 209 -13.70 4.72 42.82
N PRO A 210 -13.53 6.06 42.81
CA PRO A 210 -14.65 6.98 42.97
C PRO A 210 -15.41 7.07 41.64
N VAL A 211 -16.58 6.43 41.59
CA VAL A 211 -17.47 6.47 40.41
C VAL A 211 -18.54 7.53 40.62
N ASP A 212 -18.73 8.42 39.64
CA ASP A 212 -19.83 9.39 39.65
C ASP A 212 -21.12 8.71 39.17
N PHE A 213 -22.02 8.41 40.11
CA PHE A 213 -23.37 7.86 39.80
C PHE A 213 -24.44 8.93 39.61
N GLN A 214 -24.09 10.22 39.65
CA GLN A 214 -25.00 11.34 39.42
C GLN A 214 -24.95 11.83 37.97
N HIS A 215 -23.87 11.53 37.24
CA HIS A 215 -23.72 11.95 35.85
C HIS A 215 -23.13 10.85 34.96
N TYR A 216 -23.44 10.90 33.67
CA TYR A 216 -22.72 10.14 32.64
C TYR A 216 -22.58 10.93 31.34
N ILE A 217 -21.57 10.58 30.53
CA ILE A 217 -21.34 11.22 29.24
C ILE A 217 -22.27 10.58 28.20
N LYS A 218 -23.27 11.32 27.75
CA LYS A 218 -24.16 10.91 26.66
C LYS A 218 -23.51 11.25 25.33
N ARG A 219 -23.21 10.23 24.53
CA ARG A 219 -22.67 10.39 23.17
C ARG A 219 -23.77 10.13 22.15
N THR A 220 -24.15 11.18 21.41
CA THR A 220 -25.10 11.07 20.30
C THR A 220 -24.33 11.23 18.98
N PRO A 221 -24.44 10.29 18.01
CA PRO A 221 -23.76 10.42 16.73
C PRO A 221 -24.07 11.77 16.06
N GLY A 222 -23.02 12.50 15.66
CA GLY A 222 -23.15 13.82 15.03
C GLY A 222 -23.41 15.00 15.98
N ARG A 223 -23.34 14.81 17.30
CA ARG A 223 -23.40 15.90 18.30
C ARG A 223 -22.22 15.85 19.27
N ALA A 224 -21.94 16.99 19.91
CA ALA A 224 -20.98 17.07 21.00
C ALA A 224 -21.39 16.14 22.16
N SER A 225 -20.40 15.65 22.91
CA SER A 225 -20.67 14.85 24.10
C SER A 225 -21.29 15.75 25.19
N GLU A 226 -22.42 15.33 25.76
CA GLU A 226 -23.16 16.08 26.77
C GLU A 226 -23.08 15.34 28.12
N ASN A 227 -22.96 16.10 29.21
CA ASN A 227 -22.99 15.53 30.56
C ASN A 227 -24.45 15.42 31.03
N GLN A 228 -24.95 14.20 31.17
CA GLN A 228 -26.34 13.93 31.51
C GLN A 228 -26.47 13.63 33.00
N THR A 229 -27.34 14.38 33.70
CA THR A 229 -27.70 14.11 35.10
C THR A 229 -28.60 12.87 35.21
N VAL A 230 -28.36 12.07 36.24
CA VAL A 230 -29.06 10.82 36.55
C VAL A 230 -29.85 10.98 37.84
N ASP A 231 -31.16 11.18 37.69
CA ASP A 231 -32.14 11.13 38.78
C ASP A 231 -33.11 9.95 38.59
N LYS A 232 -33.96 9.69 39.59
CA LYS A 232 -34.92 8.58 39.55
C LYS A 232 -35.83 8.63 38.32
N ALA A 233 -36.36 9.82 37.98
CA ALA A 233 -37.27 9.99 36.85
C ALA A 233 -36.60 9.69 35.51
N HIS A 234 -35.33 10.07 35.37
CA HIS A 234 -34.50 9.75 34.21
C HIS A 234 -34.31 8.25 34.04
N VAL A 235 -33.94 7.55 35.12
CA VAL A 235 -33.75 6.09 35.10
C VAL A 235 -35.06 5.37 34.84
N ASP A 236 -36.15 5.76 35.50
CA ASP A 236 -37.47 5.16 35.31
C ASP A 236 -37.94 5.28 33.86
N THR A 237 -37.76 6.46 33.25
CA THR A 237 -38.13 6.71 31.85
C THR A 237 -37.31 5.86 30.88
N LEU A 238 -36.00 5.72 31.12
CA LEU A 238 -35.09 4.96 30.25
C LEU A 238 -35.27 3.45 30.37
N MET A 239 -35.44 2.96 31.59
CA MET A 239 -35.53 1.52 31.89
C MET A 239 -36.97 1.00 31.83
N GLY A 240 -37.98 1.89 31.81
CA GLY A 240 -39.39 1.53 31.88
C GLY A 240 -39.81 1.03 33.26
N PHE A 241 -39.16 1.51 34.33
CA PHE A 241 -39.46 1.10 35.70
C PHE A 241 -40.77 1.73 36.20
N GLY A 242 -41.55 0.93 36.92
CA GLY A 242 -42.75 1.37 37.65
C GLY A 242 -42.48 1.56 39.14
N ASP A 243 -43.56 1.78 39.91
CA ASP A 243 -43.49 1.96 41.37
C ASP A 243 -43.03 0.70 42.13
N ASP A 244 -42.97 -0.45 41.47
CA ASP A 244 -42.55 -1.75 42.00
C ASP A 244 -41.07 -2.08 41.79
N ALA A 245 -40.30 -1.18 41.16
CA ALA A 245 -38.87 -1.39 40.90
C ALA A 245 -38.06 -1.55 42.18
N THR A 246 -37.20 -2.56 42.19
CA THR A 246 -36.37 -2.95 43.33
C THR A 246 -35.08 -2.15 43.39
N ALA A 247 -34.48 -2.05 44.59
CA ALA A 247 -33.17 -1.42 44.77
C ALA A 247 -32.08 -2.09 43.89
N LYS A 248 -32.17 -3.40 43.65
CA LYS A 248 -31.24 -4.13 42.78
C LYS A 248 -31.36 -3.65 41.33
N GLU A 249 -32.57 -3.45 40.82
CA GLU A 249 -32.79 -2.96 39.45
C GLU A 249 -32.22 -1.55 39.25
N TYR A 250 -32.38 -0.68 40.24
CA TYR A 250 -31.73 0.64 40.23
C TYR A 250 -30.21 0.56 40.28
N ILE A 251 -29.62 -0.32 41.11
CA ILE A 251 -28.17 -0.55 41.14
C ILE A 251 -27.66 -1.01 39.77
N ASP A 252 -28.33 -2.00 39.16
CA ASP A 252 -27.93 -2.54 37.86
C ASP A 252 -28.01 -1.48 36.75
N ALA A 253 -29.04 -0.62 36.77
CA ALA A 253 -29.19 0.50 35.84
C ALA A 253 -28.06 1.55 36.01
N LEU A 254 -27.78 1.96 37.25
CA LEU A 254 -26.72 2.92 37.58
C LEU A 254 -25.34 2.41 37.15
N LEU A 255 -25.03 1.14 37.39
CA LEU A 255 -23.78 0.53 36.92
C LEU A 255 -23.69 0.51 35.39
N GLY A 256 -24.82 0.34 34.70
CA GLY A 256 -24.89 0.37 33.24
C GLY A 256 -24.61 1.76 32.65
N PHE A 257 -25.20 2.82 33.21
CA PHE A 257 -25.06 4.19 32.69
C PHE A 257 -23.75 4.85 33.10
N CYS A 258 -23.40 4.77 34.38
CA CYS A 258 -22.34 5.57 34.99
C CYS A 258 -21.01 4.81 35.11
N ALA A 259 -21.05 3.47 35.13
CA ALA A 259 -19.89 2.64 35.46
C ALA A 259 -19.59 1.58 34.39
N SER A 260 -19.97 1.81 33.13
CA SER A 260 -19.84 0.82 32.06
C SER A 260 -18.40 0.34 31.83
N SER A 261 -17.41 1.18 32.11
CA SER A 261 -15.97 0.88 32.00
C SER A 261 -15.32 0.46 33.32
N LEU A 262 -16.05 0.44 34.45
CA LEU A 262 -15.46 0.11 35.76
C LEU A 262 -14.77 -1.26 35.71
N TRP A 263 -15.45 -2.25 35.15
CA TRP A 263 -15.01 -3.64 35.08
C TRP A 263 -13.71 -3.85 34.30
N THR A 264 -13.42 -2.99 33.31
CA THR A 264 -12.17 -3.07 32.53
C THR A 264 -11.00 -2.35 33.19
N THR A 265 -11.25 -1.60 34.27
CA THR A 265 -10.23 -0.81 34.99
C THR A 265 -9.80 -1.40 36.34
N LEU A 266 -10.59 -2.31 36.91
CA LEU A 266 -10.30 -2.94 38.19
C LEU A 266 -8.97 -3.69 38.15
N THR A 267 -8.03 -3.43 39.06
CA THR A 267 -6.76 -4.18 39.20
C THR A 267 -6.95 -5.49 39.97
N GLY A 268 -6.15 -6.51 39.67
CA GLY A 268 -6.18 -7.82 40.33
C GLY A 268 -6.15 -9.01 39.38
N SER A 269 -6.09 -10.20 39.98
CA SER A 269 -5.98 -11.49 39.27
C SER A 269 -7.14 -11.69 38.28
N PRO A 270 -6.85 -11.87 36.97
CA PRO A 270 -7.86 -12.15 35.96
C PRO A 270 -8.82 -13.30 36.33
N PHE A 271 -8.36 -14.32 37.05
CA PHE A 271 -9.16 -15.49 37.45
C PHE A 271 -10.43 -15.12 38.22
N TYR A 272 -10.42 -14.00 38.94
CA TYR A 272 -11.53 -13.57 39.80
C TYR A 272 -12.30 -12.36 39.26
N LEU A 273 -11.92 -11.80 38.10
CA LEU A 273 -12.55 -10.58 37.58
C LEU A 273 -13.71 -10.86 36.61
N GLY A 274 -13.83 -12.08 36.09
CA GLY A 274 -14.84 -12.46 35.11
C GLY A 274 -16.21 -12.79 35.70
N THR A 275 -17.27 -12.36 35.02
CA THR A 275 -18.65 -12.89 35.20
C THR A 275 -18.90 -14.01 34.21
N TYR A 276 -19.54 -15.11 34.65
CA TYR A 276 -19.87 -16.25 33.81
C TYR A 276 -21.40 -16.44 33.76
N THR A 277 -21.97 -16.47 32.56
CA THR A 277 -23.43 -16.60 32.39
C THR A 277 -23.86 -18.04 32.14
N THR A 278 -22.94 -18.88 31.63
CA THR A 278 -23.20 -20.28 31.31
C THR A 278 -22.02 -21.17 31.70
N ARG A 279 -22.29 -22.46 31.99
CA ARG A 279 -21.24 -23.44 32.31
C ARG A 279 -20.18 -23.59 31.22
N PRO A 280 -20.52 -23.64 29.91
CA PRO A 280 -19.51 -23.71 28.85
C PRO A 280 -18.66 -22.45 28.75
N GLU A 281 -19.24 -21.26 28.96
CA GLU A 281 -18.49 -20.00 28.99
C GLU A 281 -17.51 -19.96 30.16
N GLN A 282 -17.95 -20.44 31.33
CA GLN A 282 -17.09 -20.56 32.51
C GLN A 282 -15.88 -21.44 32.23
N ALA A 283 -16.12 -22.62 31.64
CA ALA A 283 -15.05 -23.54 31.30
C ALA A 283 -14.06 -22.94 30.31
N GLU A 284 -14.55 -22.28 29.26
CA GLU A 284 -13.71 -21.65 28.23
C GLU A 284 -12.83 -20.54 28.83
N ARG A 285 -13.41 -19.61 29.59
CA ARG A 285 -12.65 -18.48 30.13
C ARG A 285 -11.62 -18.92 31.16
N LEU A 286 -11.97 -19.85 32.06
CA LEU A 286 -11.02 -20.40 33.03
C LEU A 286 -9.90 -21.18 32.32
N SER A 287 -10.25 -21.99 31.31
CA SER A 287 -9.29 -22.69 30.45
C SER A 287 -8.31 -21.71 29.81
N MET A 288 -8.80 -20.62 29.21
CA MET A 288 -7.96 -19.60 28.58
C MET A 288 -7.04 -18.89 29.57
N MET A 289 -7.55 -18.49 30.74
CA MET A 289 -6.71 -17.85 31.76
C MET A 289 -5.62 -18.79 32.28
N THR A 290 -5.94 -20.07 32.51
CA THR A 290 -4.94 -21.08 32.91
C THR A 290 -3.87 -21.26 31.83
N GLN A 291 -4.26 -21.45 30.57
CA GLN A 291 -3.32 -21.62 29.46
C GLN A 291 -2.45 -20.37 29.26
N PHE A 292 -3.05 -19.19 29.31
CA PHE A 292 -2.34 -17.92 29.11
C PHE A 292 -1.35 -17.65 30.25
N TYR A 293 -1.74 -17.88 31.51
CA TYR A 293 -0.83 -17.75 32.66
C TYR A 293 0.36 -18.72 32.55
N LEU A 294 0.11 -19.98 32.17
CA LEU A 294 1.17 -20.96 31.92
C LEU A 294 2.09 -20.50 30.79
N GLY A 295 1.53 -19.91 29.73
CA GLY A 295 2.28 -19.33 28.61
C GLY A 295 3.20 -18.19 29.05
N VAL A 296 2.68 -17.20 29.77
CA VAL A 296 3.46 -16.08 30.32
C VAL A 296 4.57 -16.58 31.25
N MET A 297 4.26 -17.53 32.15
CA MET A 297 5.25 -18.13 33.05
C MET A 297 6.34 -18.89 32.27
N ASN A 298 5.97 -19.64 31.21
CA ASN A 298 6.94 -20.36 30.40
C ASN A 298 7.86 -19.39 29.65
N VAL A 299 7.32 -18.31 29.10
CA VAL A 299 8.08 -17.23 28.45
C VAL A 299 9.05 -16.60 29.44
N TYR A 300 8.59 -16.26 30.65
CA TYR A 300 9.46 -15.73 31.69
C TYR A 300 10.59 -16.71 32.06
N CYS A 301 10.26 -17.98 32.30
CA CYS A 301 11.26 -19.00 32.60
C CYS A 301 12.28 -19.20 31.47
N ARG A 302 11.85 -19.06 30.21
CA ARG A 302 12.72 -19.12 29.03
C ARG A 302 13.66 -17.92 28.98
N ALA A 303 13.12 -16.72 29.12
CA ALA A 303 13.88 -15.47 29.10
C ALA A 303 14.93 -15.41 30.22
N GLN A 304 14.57 -15.85 31.43
CA GLN A 304 15.46 -15.86 32.59
C GLN A 304 16.41 -17.07 32.66
N GLY A 305 16.41 -17.94 31.64
CA GLY A 305 17.24 -19.16 31.62
C GLY A 305 16.90 -20.17 32.73
N ILE A 306 15.69 -20.10 33.29
CA ILE A 306 15.20 -21.04 34.31
C ILE A 306 14.84 -22.38 33.67
N SER A 307 14.22 -22.38 32.49
CA SER A 307 13.97 -23.59 31.70
C SER A 307 13.91 -23.29 30.22
N ASN A 308 14.38 -24.25 29.41
CA ASN A 308 14.27 -24.21 27.96
C ASN A 308 13.16 -25.12 27.42
N LYS A 309 12.32 -25.69 28.28
CA LYS A 309 11.26 -26.61 27.87
C LYS A 309 9.97 -25.88 27.52
N ASN A 310 9.16 -26.52 26.69
CA ASN A 310 7.78 -26.13 26.42
C ASN A 310 6.88 -26.83 27.44
N PHE A 311 6.44 -26.09 28.45
CA PHE A 311 5.61 -26.57 29.55
C PHE A 311 4.26 -27.06 29.04
N GLY A 312 3.66 -26.37 28.07
CA GLY A 312 2.40 -26.78 27.46
C GLY A 312 2.50 -28.20 26.91
N GLN A 313 3.51 -28.49 26.08
CA GLN A 313 3.72 -29.82 25.52
C GLN A 313 3.94 -30.89 26.58
N ILE A 314 4.72 -30.59 27.62
CA ILE A 314 4.99 -31.54 28.72
C ILE A 314 3.71 -31.84 29.51
N LEU A 315 2.99 -30.80 29.91
CA LEU A 315 1.76 -30.92 30.69
C LEU A 315 0.68 -31.66 29.90
N ASP A 316 0.59 -31.39 28.59
CA ASP A 316 -0.42 -31.96 27.70
C ASP A 316 -0.06 -33.38 27.21
N SER A 317 1.21 -33.79 27.27
CA SER A 317 1.61 -35.15 26.88
C SER A 317 1.31 -36.21 27.96
N ASP A 318 1.02 -35.79 29.18
CA ASP A 318 0.72 -36.68 30.31
C ASP A 318 -0.65 -36.34 30.92
N ALA A 319 -1.62 -37.22 30.69
CA ALA A 319 -2.98 -37.05 31.17
C ALA A 319 -3.08 -36.98 32.70
N ALA A 320 -2.23 -37.71 33.44
CA ALA A 320 -2.23 -37.67 34.90
C ALA A 320 -1.69 -36.32 35.41
N LEU A 321 -0.64 -35.81 34.76
CA LEU A 321 -0.07 -34.49 35.07
C LEU A 321 -1.07 -33.36 34.75
N SER A 322 -1.75 -33.47 33.60
CA SER A 322 -2.86 -32.58 33.22
C SER A 322 -3.96 -32.56 34.29
N GLN A 323 -4.46 -33.73 34.70
CA GLN A 323 -5.49 -33.84 35.73
C GLN A 323 -5.04 -33.26 37.08
N ALA A 324 -3.79 -33.50 37.48
CA ALA A 324 -3.24 -32.98 38.74
C ALA A 324 -3.13 -31.44 38.73
N LEU A 325 -2.73 -30.85 37.60
CA LEU A 325 -2.69 -29.39 37.44
C LEU A 325 -4.11 -28.80 37.51
N VAL A 326 -5.06 -29.37 36.77
CA VAL A 326 -6.45 -28.91 36.77
C VAL A 326 -7.09 -29.04 38.15
N ALA A 327 -6.82 -30.13 38.88
CA ALA A 327 -7.28 -30.30 40.25
C ALA A 327 -6.70 -29.22 41.18
N THR A 328 -5.42 -28.86 41.01
CA THR A 328 -4.76 -27.78 41.78
C THR A 328 -5.42 -26.43 41.52
N VAL A 329 -5.68 -26.10 40.25
CA VAL A 329 -6.36 -24.84 39.86
C VAL A 329 -7.80 -24.81 40.39
N SER A 330 -8.54 -25.90 40.21
CA SER A 330 -9.92 -26.06 40.67
C SER A 330 -10.04 -25.90 42.19
N GLN A 331 -9.13 -26.50 42.96
CA GLN A 331 -9.11 -26.37 44.41
C GLN A 331 -8.85 -24.92 44.84
N ALA A 332 -7.86 -24.25 44.23
CA ALA A 332 -7.56 -22.86 44.55
C ALA A 332 -8.77 -21.94 44.26
N LEU A 333 -9.40 -22.10 43.09
CA LEU A 333 -10.59 -21.34 42.71
C LEU A 333 -11.78 -21.60 43.65
N THR A 334 -11.99 -22.85 44.06
CA THR A 334 -13.09 -23.24 44.98
C THR A 334 -12.90 -22.64 46.37
N ASN A 335 -11.66 -22.59 46.85
CA ASN A 335 -11.33 -22.00 48.15
C ASN A 335 -11.27 -20.47 48.11
N GLY A 336 -11.12 -19.88 46.92
CA GLY A 336 -10.82 -18.46 46.77
C GLY A 336 -9.36 -18.12 47.05
N ASP A 337 -8.44 -19.08 46.91
CA ASP A 337 -7.00 -18.89 47.13
C ASP A 337 -6.32 -18.16 45.95
N GLU A 338 -5.03 -17.86 46.05
CA GLU A 338 -4.25 -17.32 44.93
C GLU A 338 -3.91 -18.41 43.91
N VAL A 339 -4.61 -18.42 42.78
CA VAL A 339 -4.48 -19.45 41.72
C VAL A 339 -3.06 -19.46 41.14
N GLU A 340 -2.49 -18.29 40.88
CA GLU A 340 -1.14 -18.12 40.34
C GLU A 340 -0.08 -18.72 41.26
N HIS A 341 -0.24 -18.57 42.58
CA HIS A 341 0.65 -19.16 43.57
C HIS A 341 0.51 -20.70 43.61
N ALA A 342 -0.71 -21.22 43.48
CA ALA A 342 -0.96 -22.64 43.41
C ALA A 342 -0.32 -23.27 42.16
N ILE A 343 -0.43 -22.62 41.00
CA ILE A 343 0.22 -23.05 39.75
C ILE A 343 1.75 -23.04 39.89
N ILE A 344 2.35 -21.99 40.45
CA ILE A 344 3.80 -21.93 40.68
C ILE A 344 4.27 -23.04 41.63
N SER A 345 3.51 -23.28 42.70
CA SER A 345 3.82 -24.34 43.66
C SER A 345 3.77 -25.72 42.99
N PHE A 346 2.79 -25.95 42.12
CA PHE A 346 2.71 -27.15 41.29
C PHE A 346 3.92 -27.28 40.35
N VAL A 347 4.32 -26.21 39.67
CA VAL A 347 5.49 -26.21 38.76
C VAL A 347 6.78 -26.52 39.52
N ASN A 348 7.00 -25.89 40.68
CA ASN A 348 8.17 -26.15 41.53
C ASN A 348 8.19 -27.60 42.02
N ALA A 349 7.03 -28.17 42.40
CA ALA A 349 6.93 -29.58 42.76
C ALA A 349 7.30 -30.55 41.60
N HIS A 350 7.09 -30.11 40.35
CA HIS A 350 7.41 -30.87 39.13
C HIS A 350 8.70 -30.38 38.44
N LYS A 351 9.60 -29.72 39.19
CA LYS A 351 10.86 -29.15 38.70
C LYS A 351 11.68 -30.06 37.79
N LYS A 352 11.81 -31.34 38.14
CA LYS A 352 12.58 -32.31 37.35
C LYS A 352 11.94 -32.56 35.98
N THR A 353 10.61 -32.69 35.95
CA THR A 353 9.83 -32.94 34.72
C THR A 353 9.87 -31.73 33.78
N LEU A 354 9.80 -30.52 34.34
CA LEU A 354 9.82 -29.26 33.59
C LEU A 354 11.25 -28.72 33.34
N GLU A 355 12.27 -29.48 33.78
CA GLU A 355 13.69 -29.14 33.71
C GLU A 355 14.02 -27.72 34.19
N LEU A 356 13.48 -27.32 35.34
CA LEU A 356 13.83 -26.04 35.94
C LEU A 356 15.23 -26.13 36.58
N SER A 357 16.11 -25.18 36.24
CA SER A 357 17.45 -25.06 36.83
C SER A 357 17.39 -24.66 38.31
N ARG A 358 16.39 -23.85 38.68
CA ARG A 358 16.05 -23.43 40.04
C ARG A 358 14.54 -23.35 40.20
N ASP A 359 14.09 -23.24 41.44
CA ASP A 359 12.67 -23.02 41.72
C ASP A 359 12.29 -21.60 41.28
N VAL A 360 11.04 -21.43 40.84
CA VAL A 360 10.42 -20.12 40.61
C VAL A 360 10.21 -19.47 41.97
N SER A 361 10.94 -18.39 42.23
CA SER A 361 11.01 -17.73 43.53
C SER A 361 9.80 -16.81 43.77
N PRO A 362 9.59 -16.32 45.01
CA PRO A 362 8.57 -15.31 45.27
C PRO A 362 8.72 -14.01 44.45
N ALA A 363 9.96 -13.59 44.17
CA ALA A 363 10.20 -12.43 43.32
C ALA A 363 9.83 -12.70 41.85
N ASP A 364 10.13 -13.90 41.34
CA ASP A 364 9.69 -14.29 40.00
C ASP A 364 8.16 -14.33 39.91
N LYS A 365 7.48 -14.83 40.95
CA LYS A 365 6.02 -14.85 41.04
C LYS A 365 5.44 -13.44 40.84
N GLU A 366 5.94 -12.45 41.57
CA GLU A 366 5.43 -11.08 41.48
C GLU A 366 5.56 -10.53 40.05
N THR A 367 6.71 -10.76 39.41
CA THR A 367 6.94 -10.34 38.01
C THR A 367 6.05 -11.10 37.02
N ILE A 368 5.91 -12.42 37.16
CA ILE A 368 5.04 -13.24 36.30
C ILE A 368 3.59 -12.80 36.43
N GLN A 369 3.12 -12.58 37.66
CA GLN A 369 1.75 -12.13 37.92
C GLN A 369 1.49 -10.74 37.32
N ALA A 370 2.41 -9.79 37.51
CA ALA A 370 2.29 -8.46 36.92
C ALA A 370 2.25 -8.52 35.38
N LYS A 371 3.15 -9.30 34.77
CA LYS A 371 3.15 -9.50 33.31
C LYS A 371 1.87 -10.17 32.83
N PHE A 372 1.37 -11.19 33.53
CA PHE A 372 0.10 -11.85 33.20
C PHE A 372 -1.07 -10.87 33.25
N GLU A 373 -1.19 -10.10 34.33
CA GLU A 373 -2.27 -9.14 34.50
C GLU A 373 -2.27 -8.10 33.38
N ILE A 374 -1.12 -7.48 33.11
CA ILE A 374 -0.98 -6.46 32.06
C ILE A 374 -1.27 -7.05 30.69
N THR A 375 -0.62 -8.16 30.32
CA THR A 375 -0.72 -8.73 28.97
C THR A 375 -2.11 -9.31 28.70
N TYR A 376 -2.71 -10.02 29.65
CA TYR A 376 -4.06 -10.59 29.50
C TYR A 376 -5.11 -9.49 29.34
N ARG A 377 -4.99 -8.39 30.10
CA ARG A 377 -5.88 -7.23 29.95
C ARG A 377 -5.71 -6.57 28.59
N THR A 378 -4.47 -6.33 28.15
CA THR A 378 -4.20 -5.70 26.86
C THR A 378 -4.90 -6.44 25.72
N VAL A 379 -4.89 -7.77 25.74
CA VAL A 379 -5.49 -8.57 24.65
C VAL A 379 -6.99 -8.82 24.82
N THR A 380 -7.57 -8.59 26.00
CA THR A 380 -9.01 -8.80 26.27
C THR A 380 -9.81 -7.51 26.46
N ALA A 381 -9.15 -6.35 26.57
CA ALA A 381 -9.79 -5.07 26.85
C ALA A 381 -10.66 -4.55 25.70
N THR A 382 -10.36 -4.94 24.46
CA THR A 382 -11.11 -4.52 23.28
C THR A 382 -11.76 -5.71 22.59
N LYS A 383 -12.86 -5.46 21.87
CA LYS A 383 -13.45 -6.47 20.98
C LYS A 383 -12.63 -6.66 19.69
N GLU A 384 -11.52 -5.96 19.56
CA GLU A 384 -10.68 -5.95 18.35
C GLU A 384 -9.78 -7.18 18.26
N ASN A 385 -9.60 -7.91 19.36
CA ASN A 385 -8.96 -9.22 19.38
C ASN A 385 -10.01 -10.34 19.58
N PRO A 386 -10.60 -10.86 18.48
CA PRO A 386 -11.63 -11.89 18.58
C PRO A 386 -11.08 -13.29 18.86
N HIS A 387 -9.75 -13.52 18.78
CA HIS A 387 -9.15 -14.85 18.81
C HIS A 387 -8.10 -14.96 19.92
N MET A 388 -8.09 -16.07 20.66
CA MET A 388 -7.14 -16.31 21.75
C MET A 388 -6.10 -17.39 21.38
N ASP A 389 -5.92 -17.68 20.09
CA ASP A 389 -5.09 -18.80 19.62
C ASP A 389 -3.59 -18.56 19.76
N ASP A 390 -3.09 -17.35 19.52
CA ASP A 390 -1.65 -17.08 19.55
C ASP A 390 -1.30 -15.64 19.93
N PHE A 391 -0.10 -15.49 20.50
CA PHE A 391 0.45 -14.22 20.92
C PHE A 391 1.99 -14.24 20.84
N MET A 392 2.58 -13.09 20.54
CA MET A 392 4.01 -12.83 20.68
C MET A 392 4.24 -11.91 21.87
N LEU A 393 5.19 -12.27 22.74
CA LEU A 393 5.56 -11.53 23.95
C LEU A 393 7.00 -11.03 23.81
N LEU A 394 7.19 -9.74 24.02
CA LEU A 394 8.50 -9.10 23.96
C LEU A 394 9.10 -9.02 25.38
N ASP A 395 10.31 -9.53 25.54
CA ASP A 395 11.11 -9.25 26.74
C ASP A 395 11.88 -7.95 26.56
N THR A 396 11.33 -6.88 27.14
CA THR A 396 11.89 -5.52 27.12
C THR A 396 13.10 -5.35 28.06
N GLU A 397 13.35 -6.32 28.95
CA GLU A 397 14.44 -6.28 29.92
C GLU A 397 15.70 -7.02 29.45
N ALA A 398 15.61 -7.75 28.33
CA ALA A 398 16.71 -8.51 27.76
C ALA A 398 17.87 -7.58 27.29
N ARG A 399 19.13 -7.96 27.53
CA ARG A 399 20.35 -7.14 27.28
C ARG A 399 21.53 -7.92 26.65
N SER A 400 21.23 -8.91 25.82
CA SER A 400 22.16 -9.74 25.06
C SER A 400 22.23 -9.31 23.59
N GLU A 401 23.28 -9.74 22.89
CA GLU A 401 23.42 -9.53 21.44
C GLU A 401 22.28 -10.15 20.59
N LYS A 402 21.46 -11.02 21.20
CA LYS A 402 20.32 -11.67 20.52
C LYS A 402 19.02 -10.87 20.66
N ASP A 403 19.04 -9.78 21.41
CA ASP A 403 17.85 -9.01 21.77
C ASP A 403 17.63 -7.90 20.75
N VAL A 404 17.14 -8.33 19.59
CA VAL A 404 17.04 -7.54 18.36
C VAL A 404 15.64 -6.97 18.12
N PHE A 405 14.66 -7.31 18.96
CA PHE A 405 13.31 -6.76 18.90
C PHE A 405 13.10 -5.67 19.93
N PHE A 406 12.34 -4.64 19.56
CA PHE A 406 12.01 -3.51 20.42
C PHE A 406 10.66 -2.89 20.02
N THR A 407 10.10 -2.09 20.92
CA THR A 407 8.84 -1.37 20.68
C THR A 407 9.11 0.02 20.13
N GLN A 408 8.45 0.38 19.03
CA GLN A 408 8.46 1.74 18.48
C GLN A 408 7.05 2.11 18.02
N LYS A 409 6.50 3.21 18.55
CA LYS A 409 5.17 3.76 18.17
C LYS A 409 4.02 2.73 18.23
N GLY A 410 4.05 1.82 19.21
CA GLY A 410 3.01 0.77 19.37
C GLY A 410 3.15 -0.42 18.42
N LEU A 411 4.31 -0.58 17.78
CA LEU A 411 4.67 -1.72 16.97
C LEU A 411 5.86 -2.44 17.60
N ILE A 412 5.86 -3.77 17.54
CA ILE A 412 7.03 -4.58 17.84
C ILE A 412 7.83 -4.70 16.54
N CYS A 413 9.04 -4.15 16.56
CA CYS A 413 9.90 -3.97 15.39
C CYS A 413 11.26 -4.64 15.58
N THR A 414 11.96 -4.82 14.46
CA THR A 414 13.40 -5.07 14.42
C THR A 414 14.03 -4.22 13.33
N ASP A 415 15.35 -4.04 13.36
CA ASP A 415 16.08 -3.43 12.26
C ASP A 415 16.07 -4.35 11.03
N PHE A 416 15.81 -3.80 9.84
CA PHE A 416 15.77 -4.51 8.56
C PHE A 416 17.07 -5.27 8.28
N SER A 417 18.20 -4.75 8.74
CA SER A 417 19.48 -5.44 8.63
C SER A 417 19.47 -6.82 9.30
N ASN A 418 18.63 -7.07 10.32
CA ASN A 418 18.51 -8.39 10.95
C ASN A 418 17.85 -9.45 10.07
N ILE A 419 17.03 -9.03 9.10
CA ILE A 419 16.39 -9.93 8.13
C ILE A 419 17.12 -9.94 6.77
N ALA A 420 17.81 -8.85 6.40
CA ALA A 420 18.61 -8.75 5.19
C ALA A 420 19.99 -9.43 5.35
N THR A 421 19.99 -10.76 5.49
CA THR A 421 21.21 -11.54 5.75
C THR A 421 21.83 -12.18 4.51
N THR A 422 21.33 -11.90 3.31
CA THR A 422 21.84 -12.42 2.04
C THR A 422 21.76 -11.33 0.96
N GLY A 423 22.37 -11.59 -0.21
CA GLY A 423 22.32 -10.68 -1.35
C GLY A 423 23.57 -9.79 -1.50
N PRO A 424 23.56 -8.87 -2.49
CA PRO A 424 24.74 -8.09 -2.88
C PRO A 424 25.21 -7.11 -1.79
N TYR A 425 24.31 -6.65 -0.93
CA TYR A 425 24.59 -5.69 0.15
C TYR A 425 24.83 -6.33 1.52
N PHE A 426 25.17 -7.63 1.57
CA PHE A 426 25.38 -8.36 2.82
C PHE A 426 26.40 -7.70 3.77
N ALA A 427 27.52 -7.19 3.24
CA ALA A 427 28.54 -6.51 4.03
C ALA A 427 28.00 -5.23 4.66
N TYR A 428 27.30 -4.40 3.87
CA TYR A 428 26.65 -3.18 4.36
C TYR A 428 25.67 -3.47 5.50
N PHE A 429 24.76 -4.45 5.34
CA PHE A 429 23.83 -4.80 6.42
C PHE A 429 24.51 -5.47 7.63
N THR A 430 25.75 -5.95 7.49
CA THR A 430 26.53 -6.41 8.65
C THR A 430 27.00 -5.21 9.47
N GLU A 431 27.51 -4.17 8.84
CA GLU A 431 27.92 -2.92 9.50
C GLU A 431 26.73 -2.23 10.17
N ILE A 432 25.56 -2.19 9.53
CA ILE A 432 24.34 -1.61 10.13
C ILE A 432 23.89 -2.37 11.39
N ARG A 433 23.99 -3.71 11.40
CA ARG A 433 23.69 -4.51 12.61
C ARG A 433 24.65 -4.19 13.75
N GLU A 434 25.95 -4.07 13.44
CA GLU A 434 26.95 -3.72 14.44
C GLU A 434 26.69 -2.33 15.01
N GLU A 435 26.39 -1.33 14.16
CA GLU A 435 26.03 0.02 14.59
C GLU A 435 24.83 0.00 15.53
N ALA A 436 23.72 -0.65 15.12
CA ALA A 436 22.49 -0.72 15.89
C ALA A 436 22.72 -1.34 17.28
N SER A 437 23.60 -2.34 17.37
CA SER A 437 23.96 -3.00 18.64
C SER A 437 24.76 -2.09 19.59
N THR A 438 25.55 -1.17 19.04
CA THR A 438 26.35 -0.21 19.83
C THR A 438 25.56 1.01 20.30
N HIS A 439 24.40 1.27 19.70
CA HIS A 439 23.54 2.41 20.00
C HIS A 439 22.08 2.01 20.28
N PRO A 440 21.81 1.19 21.33
CA PRO A 440 20.48 0.65 21.61
C PRO A 440 19.52 1.68 22.24
N GLU A 441 19.99 2.87 22.60
CA GLU A 441 19.15 3.90 23.21
C GLU A 441 18.07 4.32 22.21
N VAL A 442 16.82 4.01 22.58
CA VAL A 442 15.59 4.30 21.86
C VAL A 442 15.76 5.51 20.94
N MET A 443 15.74 5.18 19.66
CA MET A 443 15.74 6.00 18.45
C MET A 443 14.69 7.12 18.49
N ARG A 444 14.87 8.08 19.40
CA ARG A 444 14.06 9.29 19.47
C ARG A 444 14.52 10.20 18.34
N PRO A 445 13.62 10.62 17.43
CA PRO A 445 13.93 11.69 16.50
C PRO A 445 14.40 12.89 17.31
N GLN A 446 15.65 13.30 17.11
CA GLN A 446 16.07 14.62 17.55
C GLN A 446 15.60 15.59 16.47
N ASP A 447 15.02 16.72 16.88
CA ASP A 447 14.72 17.80 15.97
C ASP A 447 16.05 18.31 15.41
N GLU A 448 16.41 17.89 14.19
CA GLU A 448 17.50 18.52 13.45
C GLU A 448 17.15 20.02 13.35
N PRO A 449 18.09 20.93 13.64
CA PRO A 449 17.83 22.36 13.51
C PRO A 449 17.44 22.67 12.06
N VAL A 450 16.33 23.39 11.88
CA VAL A 450 15.87 23.81 10.54
C VAL A 450 16.95 24.68 9.90
N ILE A 451 17.52 24.20 8.79
CA ILE A 451 18.54 24.91 8.04
C ILE A 451 17.88 25.71 6.94
N THR A 452 18.21 26.98 6.78
CA THR A 452 17.78 27.81 5.65
C THR A 452 18.91 28.03 4.66
N VAL A 453 18.59 27.99 3.37
CA VAL A 453 19.51 28.33 2.27
C VAL A 453 19.00 29.60 1.58
N ASP A 454 19.92 30.52 1.29
CA ASP A 454 19.65 31.73 0.51
C ASP A 454 19.99 31.47 -0.96
N ILE A 455 18.98 31.51 -1.83
CA ILE A 455 19.16 31.26 -3.28
C ILE A 455 18.42 32.33 -4.10
N GLU A 456 19.07 32.82 -5.15
CA GLU A 456 18.46 33.76 -6.09
C GLU A 456 17.37 33.09 -6.95
N PRO A 457 16.25 33.78 -7.26
CA PRO A 457 15.14 33.22 -8.03
C PRO A 457 15.54 32.58 -9.35
N GLU A 458 16.46 33.21 -10.09
CA GLU A 458 16.93 32.74 -11.39
C GLU A 458 17.75 31.45 -11.26
N ALA A 459 18.51 31.28 -10.17
CA ALA A 459 19.30 30.09 -9.93
C ALA A 459 18.42 28.86 -9.60
N LEU A 460 17.23 29.07 -9.00
CA LEU A 460 16.28 27.97 -8.75
C LEU A 460 15.75 27.37 -10.05
N MET A 461 15.59 28.18 -11.10
CA MET A 461 15.14 27.74 -12.41
C MET A 461 16.10 26.76 -13.09
N ASP A 462 17.38 26.82 -12.77
CA ASP A 462 18.40 25.92 -13.32
C ASP A 462 18.65 24.71 -12.41
N LYS A 463 18.31 24.81 -11.11
CA LYS A 463 18.55 23.77 -10.11
C LYS A 463 17.38 22.79 -9.91
N LEU A 464 16.14 23.21 -10.18
CA LEU A 464 14.94 22.43 -9.84
C LEU A 464 14.23 21.87 -11.07
N GLY A 465 13.92 20.57 -11.03
CA GLY A 465 12.97 19.94 -11.95
C GLY A 465 11.51 20.13 -11.50
N ASP A 466 10.55 19.80 -12.36
CA ASP A 466 9.12 20.08 -12.16
C ASP A 466 8.53 19.58 -10.83
N VAL A 467 8.89 18.35 -10.43
CA VAL A 467 8.40 17.71 -9.20
C VAL A 467 8.95 18.41 -7.95
N GLN A 468 10.11 19.05 -8.05
CA GLN A 468 10.75 19.73 -6.92
C GLN A 468 10.15 21.11 -6.66
N TRP A 469 9.49 21.73 -7.64
CA TRP A 469 8.80 23.02 -7.48
C TRP A 469 7.66 22.95 -6.47
N ASP A 470 6.94 21.84 -6.41
CA ASP A 470 5.85 21.62 -5.46
C ASP A 470 6.32 21.53 -3.99
N ARG A 471 7.63 21.35 -3.77
CA ARG A 471 8.24 21.30 -2.43
C ARG A 471 8.71 22.67 -1.93
N LEU A 472 8.71 23.70 -2.77
CA LEU A 472 9.07 25.05 -2.34
C LEU A 472 7.96 25.64 -1.44
N PRO A 473 8.33 26.51 -0.49
CA PRO A 473 7.35 27.35 0.20
C PRO A 473 6.51 28.12 -0.83
N LYS A 474 5.20 28.22 -0.59
CA LYS A 474 4.26 28.81 -1.55
C LYS A 474 4.67 30.23 -1.96
N GLU A 475 5.14 31.02 -1.00
CA GLU A 475 5.59 32.40 -1.22
C GLU A 475 6.81 32.47 -2.15
N VAL A 476 7.72 31.51 -2.05
CA VAL A 476 8.92 31.41 -2.91
C VAL A 476 8.52 30.98 -4.32
N ALA A 477 7.65 29.97 -4.44
CA ALA A 477 7.16 29.50 -5.72
C ALA A 477 6.39 30.60 -6.47
N ASP A 478 5.50 31.33 -5.79
CA ASP A 478 4.71 32.40 -6.37
C ASP A 478 5.59 33.60 -6.79
N ALA A 479 6.62 33.92 -6.00
CA ALA A 479 7.61 34.94 -6.36
C ALA A 479 8.41 34.57 -7.62
N CYS A 480 8.85 33.30 -7.75
CA CYS A 480 9.49 32.82 -8.97
C CYS A 480 8.56 32.92 -10.18
N ARG A 481 7.29 32.48 -10.04
CA ARG A 481 6.30 32.47 -11.12
C ARG A 481 5.96 33.86 -11.66
N ALA A 482 6.13 34.90 -10.85
CA ALA A 482 5.92 36.28 -11.26
C ALA A 482 7.04 36.85 -12.16
N LEU A 483 8.20 36.18 -12.26
CA LEU A 483 9.33 36.68 -13.05
C LEU A 483 9.12 36.43 -14.56
N PRO A 484 9.37 37.42 -15.44
CA PRO A 484 9.22 37.25 -16.88
C PRO A 484 10.07 36.11 -17.45
N ALA A 485 11.30 35.94 -16.95
CA ALA A 485 12.19 34.84 -17.35
C ALA A 485 11.60 33.47 -16.99
N PHE A 486 10.88 33.37 -15.87
CA PHE A 486 10.20 32.16 -15.44
C PHE A 486 9.02 31.83 -16.35
N GLN A 487 8.18 32.83 -16.65
CA GLN A 487 7.03 32.67 -17.55
C GLN A 487 7.45 32.17 -18.93
N LEU A 488 8.60 32.63 -19.44
CA LEU A 488 9.17 32.17 -20.72
C LEU A 488 9.53 30.68 -20.73
N ARG A 489 9.93 30.10 -19.59
CA ARG A 489 10.21 28.66 -19.45
C ARG A 489 8.97 27.85 -19.09
N GLN A 490 8.11 28.38 -18.21
CA GLN A 490 6.91 27.71 -17.72
C GLN A 490 5.85 27.55 -18.81
N PHE A 491 5.68 28.55 -19.69
CA PHE A 491 4.63 28.53 -20.70
C PHE A 491 4.73 27.33 -21.67
N PRO A 492 5.90 27.06 -22.30
CA PRO A 492 6.05 25.87 -23.14
C PRO A 492 5.93 24.55 -22.36
N ASP A 493 6.28 24.55 -21.07
CA ASP A 493 6.16 23.39 -20.19
C ASP A 493 4.69 23.04 -19.88
N ASP A 494 3.87 24.04 -19.56
CA ASP A 494 2.44 23.87 -19.34
C ASP A 494 1.74 23.38 -20.62
N VAL A 495 2.14 23.93 -21.78
CA VAL A 495 1.70 23.46 -23.09
C VAL A 495 2.08 22.00 -23.32
N ALA A 496 3.32 21.61 -23.01
CA ALA A 496 3.80 20.25 -23.20
C ALA A 496 3.08 19.22 -22.31
N LYS A 497 2.66 19.67 -21.13
CA LYS A 497 1.94 18.88 -20.13
C LYS A 497 0.43 18.93 -20.28
N GLY A 498 -0.09 19.61 -21.31
CA GLY A 498 -1.53 19.68 -21.57
C GLY A 498 -2.29 20.58 -20.57
N LYS A 499 -1.60 21.39 -19.78
CA LYS A 499 -2.16 22.34 -18.81
C LYS A 499 -2.68 23.60 -19.51
N GLN A 500 -3.77 23.42 -20.26
CA GLN A 500 -4.28 24.43 -21.17
C GLN A 500 -4.70 25.71 -20.44
N ASP A 501 -5.39 25.60 -19.31
CA ASP A 501 -5.91 26.73 -18.57
C ASP A 501 -4.77 27.56 -17.95
N GLU A 502 -3.74 26.90 -17.43
CA GLU A 502 -2.54 27.54 -16.89
C GLU A 502 -1.72 28.25 -17.98
N ALA A 503 -1.53 27.58 -19.13
CA ALA A 503 -0.85 28.18 -20.28
C ALA A 503 -1.62 29.39 -20.83
N GLU A 504 -2.95 29.31 -20.90
CA GLU A 504 -3.80 30.42 -21.34
C GLU A 504 -3.75 31.59 -20.34
N ALA A 505 -3.75 31.32 -19.03
CA ALA A 505 -3.62 32.34 -18.01
C ALA A 505 -2.31 33.14 -18.14
N ILE A 506 -1.19 32.48 -18.48
CA ILE A 506 0.09 33.17 -18.76
C ILE A 506 -0.05 34.11 -19.96
N LEU A 507 -0.69 33.67 -21.05
CA LEU A 507 -0.91 34.50 -22.25
C LEU A 507 -1.87 35.67 -22.00
N GLN A 508 -2.87 35.47 -21.15
CA GLN A 508 -3.82 36.52 -20.76
C GLN A 508 -3.16 37.58 -19.86
N ALA A 509 -2.28 37.16 -18.95
CA ALA A 509 -1.57 38.04 -18.03
C ALA A 509 -0.34 38.75 -18.66
N SER A 510 0.17 38.26 -19.79
CA SER A 510 1.33 38.84 -20.47
C SER A 510 0.97 39.99 -21.41
N ASP A 511 1.64 41.12 -21.21
CA ASP A 511 1.59 42.28 -22.12
C ASP A 511 2.32 42.02 -23.45
N ASP A 512 3.24 41.04 -23.49
CA ASP A 512 4.02 40.66 -24.68
C ASP A 512 3.84 39.17 -25.05
N LYS A 513 2.58 38.79 -25.25
CA LYS A 513 2.19 37.41 -25.57
C LYS A 513 2.73 36.91 -26.92
N GLN A 514 3.00 37.81 -27.88
CA GLN A 514 3.55 37.40 -29.18
C GLN A 514 5.01 36.94 -29.05
N THR A 515 5.82 37.60 -28.22
CA THR A 515 7.18 37.14 -27.91
C THR A 515 7.16 35.78 -27.21
N LEU A 516 6.25 35.55 -26.26
CA LEU A 516 6.08 34.23 -25.61
C LEU A 516 5.73 33.12 -26.62
N LEU A 517 4.83 33.40 -27.58
CA LEU A 517 4.38 32.44 -28.59
C LEU A 517 5.48 32.09 -29.62
N THR A 518 6.37 33.02 -29.91
CA THR A 518 7.41 32.91 -30.97
C THR A 518 8.78 32.50 -30.46
N THR A 519 9.04 32.62 -29.16
CA THR A 519 10.34 32.32 -28.55
C THR A 519 10.49 30.81 -28.31
N PRO A 520 11.52 30.16 -28.89
CA PRO A 520 11.85 28.78 -28.55
C PRO A 520 12.37 28.68 -27.11
N ALA A 521 11.95 27.65 -26.39
CA ALA A 521 12.48 27.34 -25.07
C ALA A 521 12.74 25.84 -24.93
N LYS A 522 13.58 25.50 -23.94
CA LYS A 522 13.84 24.11 -23.56
C LYS A 522 12.84 23.66 -22.49
N PHE A 523 12.14 22.56 -22.72
CA PHE A 523 11.14 21.99 -21.79
C PHE A 523 11.05 20.46 -21.97
N THR A 524 10.43 19.78 -21.00
CA THR A 524 10.28 18.32 -21.00
C THR A 524 8.83 17.92 -20.75
N ASP A 525 8.28 17.03 -21.57
CA ASP A 525 6.92 16.53 -21.36
C ASP A 525 6.84 15.37 -20.36
N TYR A 526 5.63 14.90 -20.05
CA TYR A 526 5.43 13.82 -19.07
C TYR A 526 6.05 12.48 -19.44
N SER A 527 6.41 12.26 -20.70
CA SER A 527 7.10 11.05 -21.18
C SER A 527 8.62 11.19 -21.10
N GLY A 528 9.13 12.29 -20.52
CA GLY A 528 10.57 12.51 -20.35
C GLY A 528 11.29 12.90 -21.64
N ARG A 529 10.57 13.40 -22.64
CA ARG A 529 11.14 13.91 -23.89
C ARG A 529 11.46 15.38 -23.75
N THR A 530 12.70 15.77 -23.98
CA THR A 530 13.15 17.17 -23.88
C THR A 530 13.24 17.80 -25.26
N PHE A 531 12.54 18.92 -25.45
CA PHE A 531 12.46 19.69 -26.69
C PHE A 531 13.19 21.02 -26.55
N ASN A 532 13.55 21.63 -27.67
CA ASN A 532 13.96 23.03 -27.75
C ASN A 532 13.26 23.68 -28.95
N CYS A 533 12.03 24.15 -28.73
CA CYS A 533 11.15 24.67 -29.77
C CYS A 533 10.12 25.64 -29.17
N THR A 534 9.28 26.23 -30.01
CA THR A 534 8.14 27.03 -29.53
C THR A 534 7.03 26.13 -29.00
N ALA A 535 6.21 26.68 -28.10
CA ALA A 535 5.04 25.99 -27.58
C ALA A 535 4.10 25.50 -28.69
N TYR A 536 3.94 26.30 -29.76
CA TYR A 536 3.09 25.94 -30.90
C TYR A 536 3.66 24.83 -31.77
N GLU A 537 4.98 24.80 -32.03
CA GLU A 537 5.63 23.70 -32.76
C GLU A 537 5.42 22.36 -32.03
N TYR A 538 5.55 22.33 -30.70
CA TYR A 538 5.26 21.12 -29.92
C TYR A 538 3.79 20.75 -29.97
N ALA A 539 2.87 21.69 -29.74
CA ALA A 539 1.43 21.42 -29.79
C ALA A 539 1.02 20.86 -31.17
N TYR A 540 1.64 21.34 -32.24
CA TYR A 540 1.48 20.81 -33.59
C TYR A 540 2.04 19.40 -33.73
N TRP A 541 3.31 19.18 -33.35
CA TRP A 541 3.99 17.89 -33.42
C TRP A 541 3.28 16.80 -32.60
N ALA A 542 2.81 17.16 -31.40
CA ALA A 542 2.05 16.29 -30.51
C ALA A 542 0.61 16.08 -30.97
N LYS A 543 0.13 16.78 -32.02
CA LYS A 543 -1.25 16.78 -32.50
C LYS A 543 -2.31 17.19 -31.46
N ASP A 544 -1.93 17.98 -30.47
CA ASP A 544 -2.88 18.54 -29.49
C ASP A 544 -3.70 19.67 -30.15
N THR A 545 -4.76 19.26 -30.85
CA THR A 545 -5.63 20.18 -31.61
C THR A 545 -6.28 21.23 -30.72
N HIS A 546 -6.59 20.89 -29.47
CA HIS A 546 -7.20 21.82 -28.52
C HIS A 546 -6.20 22.89 -28.08
N MET A 547 -4.98 22.47 -27.72
CA MET A 547 -3.91 23.40 -27.35
C MET A 547 -3.53 24.30 -28.53
N ARG A 548 -3.44 23.75 -29.75
CA ARG A 548 -3.21 24.54 -30.96
C ARG A 548 -4.26 25.62 -31.18
N ARG A 549 -5.55 25.27 -31.11
CA ARG A 549 -6.65 26.24 -31.27
C ARG A 549 -6.59 27.35 -30.22
N MET A 550 -6.28 27.02 -28.96
CA MET A 550 -6.08 28.00 -27.89
C MET A 550 -4.92 28.94 -28.25
N LEU A 551 -3.75 28.40 -28.61
CA LEU A 551 -2.58 29.20 -28.99
C LEU A 551 -2.87 30.10 -30.22
N GLU A 552 -3.49 29.56 -31.27
CA GLU A 552 -3.86 30.29 -32.49
C GLU A 552 -4.82 31.46 -32.22
N SER A 553 -5.68 31.35 -31.20
CA SER A 553 -6.62 32.40 -30.81
C SER A 553 -5.93 33.64 -30.22
N HIS A 554 -4.70 33.48 -29.71
CA HIS A 554 -3.89 34.55 -29.14
C HIS A 554 -2.82 35.11 -30.09
N MET A 555 -2.67 34.54 -31.29
CA MET A 555 -1.71 35.00 -32.29
C MET A 555 -2.27 36.11 -33.17
N ASP A 556 -1.44 37.12 -33.46
CA ASP A 556 -1.71 38.06 -34.55
C ASP A 556 -1.37 37.48 -35.93
N ASP A 557 -1.73 38.19 -36.99
CA ASP A 557 -1.54 37.73 -38.38
C ASP A 557 -0.06 37.55 -38.76
N GLU A 558 0.85 38.29 -38.10
CA GLU A 558 2.29 38.17 -38.30
C GLU A 558 2.81 36.88 -37.67
N THR A 559 2.47 36.66 -36.40
CA THR A 559 2.84 35.48 -35.62
C THR A 559 2.30 34.20 -36.25
N LYS A 560 1.05 34.22 -36.73
CA LYS A 560 0.47 33.10 -37.49
C LYS A 560 1.29 32.75 -38.72
N ARG A 561 1.73 33.75 -39.49
CA ARG A 561 2.52 33.53 -40.71
C ARG A 561 3.88 32.93 -40.37
N GLN A 562 4.56 33.49 -39.37
CA GLN A 562 5.88 33.02 -38.93
C GLN A 562 5.83 31.58 -38.41
N LEU A 563 4.87 31.26 -37.54
CA LEU A 563 4.73 29.92 -36.99
C LEU A 563 4.25 28.91 -38.05
N LEU A 564 3.43 29.32 -39.01
CA LEU A 564 3.04 28.48 -40.14
C LEU A 564 4.24 28.10 -41.02
N GLU A 565 5.15 29.03 -41.30
CA GLU A 565 6.40 28.73 -42.02
C GLU A 565 7.25 27.70 -41.28
N ARG A 566 7.38 27.84 -39.97
CA ARG A 566 8.13 26.90 -39.11
C ARG A 566 7.50 25.52 -39.09
N VAL A 567 6.17 25.45 -38.95
CA VAL A 567 5.43 24.18 -39.01
C VAL A 567 5.55 23.52 -40.39
N ASN A 568 5.45 24.28 -41.49
CA ASN A 568 5.67 23.74 -42.84
C ASN A 568 7.08 23.19 -43.04
N ALA A 569 8.10 23.83 -42.46
CA ALA A 569 9.47 23.30 -42.46
C ALA A 569 9.57 22.01 -41.62
N MET A 570 8.89 21.96 -40.48
CA MET A 570 8.84 20.80 -39.58
C MET A 570 8.17 19.58 -40.23
N GLU A 571 7.13 19.77 -41.06
CA GLU A 571 6.50 18.69 -41.84
C GLU A 571 7.48 17.93 -42.76
N HIS A 572 8.57 18.59 -43.17
CA HIS A 572 9.62 17.99 -44.00
C HIS A 572 10.82 17.49 -43.21
N THR A 573 11.16 18.15 -42.11
CA THR A 573 12.43 17.94 -41.40
C THR A 573 12.27 17.25 -40.04
N GLY A 574 11.11 17.33 -39.40
CA GLY A 574 10.90 16.80 -38.06
C GLY A 574 11.24 17.75 -36.92
N LEU A 575 10.53 17.55 -35.80
CA LEU A 575 10.85 18.20 -34.53
C LEU A 575 11.90 17.37 -33.81
N ALA A 576 13.01 18.01 -33.43
CA ALA A 576 14.10 17.37 -32.71
C ALA A 576 13.81 17.31 -31.21
N TYR A 577 14.09 16.16 -30.58
CA TYR A 577 13.98 15.97 -29.14
C TYR A 577 14.99 14.94 -28.63
N GLN A 578 15.24 14.95 -27.32
CA GLN A 578 16.04 13.94 -26.64
C GLN A 578 15.17 13.13 -25.68
N GLN A 579 15.35 11.81 -25.67
CA GLN A 579 14.71 10.91 -24.70
C GLN A 579 15.74 9.88 -24.25
N HIS A 580 15.92 9.71 -22.94
CA HIS A 580 16.92 8.80 -22.35
C HIS A 580 18.35 8.96 -22.92
N GLY A 581 18.76 10.19 -23.24
CA GLY A 581 20.08 10.49 -23.80
C GLY A 581 20.24 10.21 -25.30
N VAL A 582 19.18 9.77 -25.98
CA VAL A 582 19.16 9.53 -27.44
C VAL A 582 18.41 10.68 -28.13
N SER A 583 18.98 11.19 -29.22
CA SER A 583 18.35 12.23 -30.04
C SER A 583 17.45 11.64 -31.13
N TYR A 584 16.27 12.22 -31.31
CA TYR A 584 15.26 11.87 -32.29
C TYR A 584 14.87 13.10 -33.11
N GLN A 585 14.36 12.93 -34.33
CA GLN A 585 13.88 14.01 -35.17
C GLN A 585 12.82 13.51 -36.16
N ASN A 586 11.54 13.76 -35.86
CA ASN A 586 10.42 13.20 -36.62
C ASN A 586 9.35 14.28 -36.90
N PRO A 587 8.70 14.32 -38.09
CA PRO A 587 7.73 15.35 -38.51
C PRO A 587 6.52 15.50 -37.58
N HIS A 588 6.13 14.40 -36.96
CA HIS A 588 5.08 14.34 -35.95
C HIS A 588 5.55 13.44 -34.82
N TYR A 589 4.81 13.39 -33.71
CA TYR A 589 4.96 12.30 -32.76
C TYR A 589 4.77 10.98 -33.52
N ASP A 590 5.90 10.30 -33.75
CA ASP A 590 6.06 9.14 -34.61
C ASP A 590 6.97 8.17 -33.87
N MET A 591 6.48 6.96 -33.62
CA MET A 591 7.23 5.87 -33.00
C MET A 591 7.53 4.74 -34.00
N SER A 592 7.98 5.05 -35.22
CA SER A 592 8.57 4.07 -36.13
C SER A 592 9.55 4.73 -37.12
N PHE A 593 10.80 4.31 -37.37
CA PHE A 593 11.33 2.95 -37.63
C PHE A 593 10.59 2.18 -38.75
N VAL A 594 9.77 2.87 -39.56
CA VAL A 594 8.82 2.30 -40.53
C VAL A 594 9.43 1.29 -41.51
N LEU A 595 10.62 1.56 -42.05
CA LEU A 595 11.31 0.61 -42.94
C LEU A 595 12.16 -0.41 -42.19
N LYS A 596 12.66 -0.06 -40.99
CA LYS A 596 13.52 -0.95 -40.18
C LYS A 596 12.80 -2.18 -39.63
N ASN A 597 11.47 -2.12 -39.55
CA ASN A 597 10.64 -3.21 -39.07
C ASN A 597 10.11 -4.12 -40.19
N LEU A 598 10.36 -3.77 -41.45
CA LEU A 598 10.21 -4.74 -42.54
C LEU A 598 11.45 -5.62 -42.52
N ASN A 599 11.30 -6.92 -42.70
CA ASN A 599 12.46 -7.75 -43.02
C ASN A 599 12.79 -7.63 -44.53
N PRO A 600 13.96 -8.13 -44.99
CA PRO A 600 14.36 -8.05 -46.40
C PRO A 600 13.34 -8.63 -47.39
N ASP A 601 12.55 -9.62 -46.98
CA ASP A 601 11.51 -10.23 -47.83
C ASP A 601 10.25 -9.34 -47.90
N GLU A 602 9.84 -8.75 -46.78
CA GLU A 602 8.73 -7.79 -46.71
C GLU A 602 9.06 -6.49 -47.45
N PHE A 603 10.32 -6.04 -47.40
CA PHE A 603 10.78 -4.91 -48.21
C PHE A 603 10.78 -5.24 -49.72
N ARG A 604 11.19 -6.46 -50.10
CA ARG A 604 11.08 -6.93 -51.49
C ARG A 604 9.62 -7.01 -51.97
N GLN A 605 8.71 -7.44 -51.09
CA GLN A 605 7.28 -7.44 -51.37
C GLN A 605 6.73 -6.02 -51.53
N LEU A 606 7.09 -5.09 -50.64
CA LEU A 606 6.75 -3.67 -50.76
C LEU A 606 7.23 -3.10 -52.10
N LYS A 607 8.47 -3.41 -52.51
CA LYS A 607 9.06 -2.99 -53.78
C LYS A 607 8.29 -3.52 -55.00
N THR A 608 7.75 -4.73 -54.89
CA THR A 608 6.89 -5.32 -55.94
C THR A 608 5.51 -4.66 -55.98
N MET A 609 4.96 -4.27 -54.82
CA MET A 609 3.64 -3.63 -54.73
C MET A 609 3.63 -2.19 -55.25
N VAL A 610 4.62 -1.38 -54.90
CA VAL A 610 4.67 0.03 -55.33
C VAL A 610 5.17 0.22 -56.77
N GLY A 611 5.66 -0.85 -57.41
CA GLY A 611 6.16 -0.83 -58.79
C GLY A 611 7.18 0.30 -59.03
N GLN A 612 7.18 0.90 -60.22
CA GLN A 612 8.05 2.05 -60.54
C GLN A 612 7.56 3.39 -59.97
N ASN A 613 6.45 3.41 -59.22
CA ASN A 613 5.74 4.64 -58.87
C ASN A 613 6.45 5.45 -57.76
N ILE A 614 7.38 4.83 -57.02
CA ILE A 614 8.10 5.47 -55.91
C ILE A 614 9.61 5.25 -56.08
N ALA A 615 10.29 6.22 -56.69
CA ALA A 615 11.71 6.14 -57.03
C ALA A 615 12.62 5.85 -55.81
N LYS A 616 12.26 6.36 -54.63
CA LYS A 616 13.04 6.20 -53.39
C LYS A 616 13.11 4.75 -52.90
N ILE A 617 11.99 4.02 -52.98
CA ILE A 617 11.92 2.59 -52.66
C ILE A 617 12.61 1.76 -53.75
N ASN A 618 12.47 2.17 -55.01
CA ASN A 618 13.10 1.48 -56.14
C ASN A 618 14.62 1.51 -56.12
N ASN A 619 15.19 2.64 -55.70
CA ASN A 619 16.63 2.85 -55.64
C ASN A 619 17.29 2.27 -54.37
N ALA A 620 16.50 1.91 -53.36
CA ALA A 620 17.00 1.27 -52.15
C ALA A 620 17.20 -0.24 -52.30
N THR A 621 18.18 -0.75 -51.57
CA THR A 621 18.56 -2.17 -51.48
C THR A 621 18.07 -2.74 -50.15
N ALA A 622 18.09 -4.06 -50.04
CA ALA A 622 17.79 -4.77 -48.79
C ALA A 622 18.80 -4.48 -47.66
N ASP A 623 19.86 -3.73 -47.91
CA ASP A 623 20.87 -3.39 -46.89
C ASP A 623 20.78 -1.94 -46.41
N ASN A 624 20.05 -1.07 -47.13
CA ASN A 624 19.97 0.36 -46.82
C ASN A 624 18.54 0.93 -46.72
N TYR A 625 17.51 0.14 -47.03
CA TYR A 625 16.12 0.60 -46.95
C TYR A 625 15.73 1.08 -45.55
N ALA A 626 16.23 0.41 -44.52
CA ALA A 626 16.04 0.77 -43.10
C ALA A 626 16.44 2.22 -42.75
N THR A 627 17.26 2.88 -43.56
CA THR A 627 17.75 4.24 -43.28
C THR A 627 17.18 5.32 -44.21
N LEU A 628 16.25 4.95 -45.10
CA LEU A 628 15.57 5.93 -45.94
C LEU A 628 14.63 6.82 -45.11
N ALA A 629 14.75 8.14 -45.30
CA ALA A 629 13.79 9.11 -44.81
C ALA A 629 12.76 9.46 -45.90
N PHE A 630 11.50 9.65 -45.54
CA PHE A 630 10.45 10.16 -46.44
C PHE A 630 9.97 11.52 -45.98
N THR A 631 9.62 12.39 -46.94
CA THR A 631 8.83 13.59 -46.68
C THR A 631 7.35 13.22 -46.54
N ALA A 632 6.54 14.08 -45.88
CA ALA A 632 5.11 13.87 -45.72
C ALA A 632 4.38 13.56 -47.05
N THR A 633 4.72 14.27 -48.13
CA THR A 633 4.15 14.06 -49.46
C THR A 633 4.53 12.71 -50.07
N GLU A 634 5.80 12.29 -49.94
CA GLU A 634 6.26 10.98 -50.41
C GLU A 634 5.60 9.83 -49.62
N TYR A 635 5.34 10.06 -48.34
CA TYR A 635 4.66 9.11 -47.47
C TYR A 635 3.16 8.99 -47.80
N GLU A 636 2.47 10.10 -48.08
CA GLU A 636 1.08 10.06 -48.55
C GLU A 636 0.95 9.43 -49.94
N GLN A 637 1.93 9.64 -50.83
CA GLN A 637 2.00 8.95 -52.10
C GLN A 637 2.20 7.44 -51.92
N LEU A 638 3.06 7.04 -50.99
CA LEU A 638 3.24 5.63 -50.60
C LEU A 638 1.95 4.98 -50.09
N LYS A 639 1.21 5.67 -49.22
CA LYS A 639 -0.11 5.21 -48.75
C LYS A 639 -1.10 5.05 -49.89
N LYS A 640 -1.12 5.98 -50.83
CA LYS A 640 -2.05 5.96 -51.98
C LYS A 640 -1.81 4.76 -52.89
N GLU A 641 -0.55 4.38 -53.10
CA GLU A 641 -0.17 3.19 -53.88
C GLU A 641 -0.46 1.87 -53.15
N LEU A 642 -0.58 1.91 -51.81
CA LEU A 642 -0.84 0.75 -50.97
C LEU A 642 -2.30 0.63 -50.52
N ALA A 643 -3.13 1.65 -50.76
CA ALA A 643 -4.55 1.60 -50.48
C ALA A 643 -5.20 0.48 -51.30
N PRO A 644 -6.04 -0.38 -50.71
CA PRO A 644 -6.64 -1.49 -51.44
C PRO A 644 -7.42 -0.93 -52.63
N HIS A 645 -7.11 -1.38 -53.85
CA HIS A 645 -7.92 -1.12 -55.03
C HIS A 645 -9.31 -1.76 -54.82
N THR A 646 -10.20 -1.02 -54.15
CA THR A 646 -11.63 -1.32 -54.02
C THR A 646 -12.30 -1.45 -55.39
N SER A 647 -11.64 -1.00 -56.46
CA SER A 647 -12.08 -1.20 -57.84
C SER A 647 -11.99 -2.65 -58.32
N VAL A 648 -11.04 -3.48 -57.88
CA VAL A 648 -10.88 -4.86 -58.41
C VAL A 648 -11.91 -5.80 -57.80
N TRP A 649 -12.21 -5.66 -56.51
CA TRP A 649 -13.27 -6.43 -55.84
C TRP A 649 -14.67 -6.00 -56.31
N ASN A 650 -14.93 -4.70 -56.50
CA ASN A 650 -16.19 -4.22 -57.07
C ASN A 650 -16.34 -4.57 -58.56
N TRP A 651 -15.24 -4.58 -59.32
CA TRP A 651 -15.21 -5.09 -60.70
C TRP A 651 -15.46 -6.60 -60.73
N MET A 652 -14.81 -7.39 -59.88
CA MET A 652 -15.06 -8.84 -59.74
C MET A 652 -16.50 -9.16 -59.34
N LEU A 653 -17.08 -8.43 -58.38
CA LEU A 653 -18.50 -8.55 -58.00
C LEU A 653 -19.44 -8.13 -59.14
N SER A 654 -19.07 -7.12 -59.94
CA SER A 654 -19.83 -6.75 -61.14
C SER A 654 -19.76 -7.80 -62.26
N CYS A 655 -18.65 -8.54 -62.36
CA CYS A 655 -18.51 -9.65 -63.30
C CYS A 655 -19.26 -10.91 -62.85
N LEU A 656 -19.40 -11.15 -61.54
CA LEU A 656 -20.16 -12.28 -60.97
C LEU A 656 -21.68 -12.19 -61.23
N GLY A 657 -22.20 -11.02 -61.64
CA GLY A 657 -23.59 -10.84 -62.09
C GLY A 657 -23.85 -11.22 -63.55
N SER A 658 -22.84 -11.63 -64.31
CA SER A 658 -22.99 -11.98 -65.74
C SER A 658 -22.53 -13.42 -66.00
N PHE A 659 -23.46 -14.23 -66.51
CA PHE A 659 -23.36 -15.69 -66.66
C PHE A 659 -22.38 -16.16 -67.77
N GLN A 660 -21.28 -15.45 -68.02
CA GLN A 660 -20.33 -15.76 -69.10
C GLN A 660 -18.86 -15.97 -68.68
N CYS A 661 -18.50 -15.88 -67.40
CA CYS A 661 -17.10 -16.06 -66.96
C CYS A 661 -16.84 -17.34 -66.13
N LEU A 662 -17.52 -18.44 -66.43
CA LEU A 662 -17.25 -19.76 -65.82
C LEU A 662 -16.00 -20.48 -66.38
N GLY A 663 -15.25 -19.84 -67.29
CA GLY A 663 -14.05 -20.42 -67.92
C GLY A 663 -12.71 -20.16 -67.19
N TYR A 664 -12.64 -19.26 -66.20
CA TYR A 664 -11.40 -18.92 -65.50
C TYR A 664 -11.35 -19.37 -64.02
N LEU A 665 -12.38 -20.07 -63.55
CA LEU A 665 -12.48 -20.55 -62.16
C LEU A 665 -11.72 -21.87 -61.88
N THR A 666 -10.93 -22.38 -62.83
CA THR A 666 -10.15 -23.62 -62.65
C THR A 666 -8.65 -23.41 -62.42
N TYR A 667 -8.17 -22.17 -62.28
CA TYR A 667 -6.79 -21.90 -61.89
C TYR A 667 -6.70 -21.44 -60.42
N PRO A 668 -6.47 -22.35 -59.47
CA PRO A 668 -6.29 -22.00 -58.05
C PRO A 668 -5.18 -20.96 -57.83
N ALA A 669 -4.20 -20.88 -58.73
CA ALA A 669 -3.10 -19.91 -58.67
C ALA A 669 -3.54 -18.43 -58.73
N PHE A 670 -4.64 -18.08 -59.42
CA PHE A 670 -5.06 -16.68 -59.60
C PHE A 670 -5.83 -16.12 -58.39
N PHE A 671 -6.66 -16.98 -57.76
CA PHE A 671 -7.34 -16.68 -56.48
C PHE A 671 -6.33 -16.61 -55.33
N ILE A 672 -5.36 -17.53 -55.31
CA ILE A 672 -4.26 -17.54 -54.34
C ILE A 672 -3.42 -16.27 -54.48
N ALA A 673 -2.94 -15.93 -55.68
CA ALA A 673 -2.12 -14.73 -55.89
C ALA A 673 -2.84 -13.42 -55.51
N SER A 674 -4.12 -13.25 -55.87
CA SER A 674 -4.87 -12.04 -55.52
C SER A 674 -5.18 -11.94 -54.02
N PHE A 675 -5.45 -13.06 -53.34
CA PHE A 675 -5.65 -13.11 -51.89
C PHE A 675 -4.35 -12.85 -51.11
N PHE A 676 -3.21 -13.38 -51.58
CA PHE A 676 -1.90 -13.13 -50.98
C PHE A 676 -1.39 -11.70 -51.22
N ILE A 677 -1.66 -11.10 -52.38
CA ILE A 677 -1.27 -9.71 -52.67
C ILE A 677 -2.14 -8.74 -51.87
N THR A 678 -3.45 -8.96 -51.77
CA THR A 678 -4.34 -8.11 -50.96
C THR A 678 -4.09 -8.26 -49.46
N SER A 679 -3.82 -9.46 -48.94
CA SER A 679 -3.46 -9.66 -47.53
C SER A 679 -2.08 -9.09 -47.19
N SER A 680 -1.11 -9.17 -48.11
CA SER A 680 0.22 -8.58 -47.93
C SER A 680 0.19 -7.05 -48.05
N ALA A 681 -0.58 -6.49 -48.99
CA ALA A 681 -0.78 -5.04 -49.13
C ALA A 681 -1.56 -4.47 -47.94
N GLN A 682 -2.53 -5.20 -47.40
CA GLN A 682 -3.23 -4.81 -46.17
C GLN A 682 -2.34 -4.95 -44.93
N SER A 683 -1.52 -6.01 -44.84
CA SER A 683 -0.52 -6.18 -43.77
C SER A 683 0.56 -5.09 -43.81
N ILE A 684 1.07 -4.74 -45.00
CA ILE A 684 2.08 -3.69 -45.20
C ILE A 684 1.46 -2.30 -45.08
N GLY A 685 0.24 -2.10 -45.56
CA GLY A 685 -0.56 -0.89 -45.37
C GLY A 685 -0.86 -0.60 -43.91
N ASN A 686 -1.22 -1.62 -43.12
CA ASN A 686 -1.36 -1.53 -41.66
C ASN A 686 -0.02 -1.23 -40.96
N LYS A 687 1.10 -1.66 -41.53
CA LYS A 687 2.45 -1.29 -41.06
C LYS A 687 2.87 0.13 -41.47
N LEU A 688 2.09 0.81 -42.31
CA LEU A 688 2.39 2.11 -42.93
C LEU A 688 1.36 3.21 -42.57
N GLN A 689 0.60 3.05 -41.49
CA GLN A 689 -0.22 4.11 -40.90
C GLN A 689 0.43 4.64 -39.61
N PHE A 690 0.24 5.95 -39.36
CA PHE A 690 0.53 6.64 -38.09
C PHE A 690 -0.11 5.84 -36.96
N ASP A 691 0.58 5.43 -35.89
CA ASP A 691 -0.18 4.80 -34.81
C ASP A 691 0.50 4.55 -33.46
N PHE A 692 -0.37 4.44 -32.45
CA PHE A 692 -0.28 3.83 -31.12
C PHE A 692 0.29 2.40 -31.08
N LYS A 693 1.12 2.01 -32.04
CA LYS A 693 1.51 0.63 -32.29
C LYS A 693 2.17 -0.05 -31.09
N SER A 694 3.00 0.62 -30.30
CA SER A 694 3.57 0.01 -29.08
C SER A 694 2.47 -0.35 -28.08
N LEU A 695 1.48 0.53 -27.94
CA LEU A 695 0.32 0.32 -27.07
C LEU A 695 -0.62 -0.75 -27.64
N ILE A 696 -0.96 -0.66 -28.93
CA ILE A 696 -1.74 -1.66 -29.66
C ILE A 696 -1.05 -3.02 -29.65
N THR A 697 0.27 -3.09 -29.81
CA THR A 697 1.04 -4.34 -29.83
C THR A 697 1.10 -4.96 -28.45
N ALA A 698 1.34 -4.16 -27.41
CA ALA A 698 1.30 -4.64 -26.03
C ALA A 698 -0.10 -5.19 -25.69
N LEU A 699 -1.16 -4.50 -26.14
CA LEU A 699 -2.55 -4.95 -25.94
C LEU A 699 -2.91 -6.17 -26.78
N ASP A 700 -2.56 -6.19 -28.05
CA ASP A 700 -2.80 -7.33 -28.94
C ASP A 700 -2.05 -8.57 -28.44
N THR A 701 -0.82 -8.40 -27.96
CA THR A 701 -0.03 -9.45 -27.32
C THR A 701 -0.73 -9.98 -26.07
N TYR A 702 -1.20 -9.07 -25.21
CA TYR A 702 -1.94 -9.41 -24.00
C TYR A 702 -3.24 -10.16 -24.33
N VAL A 703 -4.04 -9.64 -25.25
CA VAL A 703 -5.34 -10.17 -25.66
C VAL A 703 -5.19 -11.52 -26.38
N THR A 704 -4.28 -11.62 -27.34
CA THR A 704 -4.09 -12.84 -28.15
C THR A 704 -3.66 -14.04 -27.30
N ASN A 705 -2.90 -13.79 -26.24
CA ASN A 705 -2.38 -14.86 -25.38
C ASN A 705 -3.13 -15.04 -24.06
N TYR A 706 -4.19 -14.26 -23.81
CA TYR A 706 -4.90 -14.22 -22.53
C TYR A 706 -5.30 -15.61 -22.01
N ASP A 707 -5.95 -16.43 -22.85
CA ASP A 707 -6.41 -17.77 -22.46
C ASP A 707 -5.27 -18.82 -22.38
N ARG A 708 -4.06 -18.48 -22.85
CA ARG A 708 -2.91 -19.39 -22.97
C ARG A 708 -1.84 -19.17 -21.91
N TRP A 709 -1.84 -18.01 -21.26
CA TRP A 709 -0.82 -17.61 -20.31
C TRP A 709 -1.27 -17.81 -18.86
N ASP A 710 -0.32 -18.16 -18.01
CA ASP A 710 -0.55 -18.16 -16.57
C ASP A 710 -0.61 -16.72 -16.02
N TYR A 711 -1.00 -16.60 -14.76
CA TYR A 711 -1.19 -15.31 -14.10
C TYR A 711 0.07 -14.42 -14.15
N HIS A 712 1.27 -14.99 -14.02
CA HIS A 712 2.51 -14.21 -13.98
C HIS A 712 2.83 -13.60 -15.36
N HIS A 713 2.67 -14.38 -16.43
CA HIS A 713 2.88 -13.88 -17.79
C HIS A 713 1.81 -12.84 -18.18
N LEU A 714 0.58 -12.99 -17.70
CA LEU A 714 -0.48 -11.99 -17.87
C LEU A 714 -0.13 -10.68 -17.12
N ASP A 715 0.31 -10.78 -15.86
CA ASP A 715 0.74 -9.62 -15.07
C ASP A 715 1.85 -8.83 -15.80
N GLU A 716 2.89 -9.52 -16.25
CA GLU A 716 4.00 -8.89 -16.98
C GLU A 716 3.56 -8.24 -18.29
N ALA A 717 2.76 -8.94 -19.10
CA ALA A 717 2.25 -8.41 -20.36
C ALA A 717 1.34 -7.19 -20.14
N TRP A 718 0.54 -7.19 -19.07
CA TRP A 718 -0.30 -6.05 -18.70
C TRP A 718 0.52 -4.84 -18.23
N LEU A 719 1.60 -5.06 -17.49
CA LEU A 719 2.52 -3.99 -17.13
C LEU A 719 3.20 -3.39 -18.38
N ASN A 720 3.49 -4.21 -19.40
CA ASN A 720 4.00 -3.69 -20.67
C ASN A 720 2.97 -2.82 -21.42
N VAL A 721 1.67 -3.12 -21.30
CA VAL A 721 0.60 -2.21 -21.74
C VAL A 721 0.69 -0.88 -20.98
N GLY A 722 0.80 -0.93 -19.65
CA GLY A 722 0.96 0.28 -18.82
C GLY A 722 2.18 1.11 -19.20
N LYS A 723 3.34 0.48 -19.50
CA LYS A 723 4.54 1.19 -19.97
C LYS A 723 4.27 1.91 -21.29
N ALA A 724 3.59 1.27 -22.23
CA ALA A 724 3.24 1.91 -23.49
C ALA A 724 2.21 3.05 -23.31
N GLN A 725 1.29 2.93 -22.36
CA GLN A 725 0.35 4.01 -21.98
C GLN A 725 1.09 5.22 -21.42
N ARG A 726 2.14 5.02 -20.61
CA ARG A 726 2.94 6.10 -20.04
C ARG A 726 3.61 7.01 -21.08
N GLU A 727 3.90 6.49 -22.26
CA GLU A 727 4.66 7.19 -23.32
C GLU A 727 3.79 8.05 -24.25
N VAL A 728 2.47 8.08 -24.04
CA VAL A 728 1.56 8.86 -24.89
C VAL A 728 1.62 10.36 -24.58
N PRO A 729 1.41 11.26 -25.56
CA PRO A 729 1.30 12.69 -25.31
C PRO A 729 0.14 13.06 -24.38
N ALA A 730 0.24 14.21 -23.71
CA ALA A 730 -0.72 14.67 -22.69
C ALA A 730 -2.19 14.64 -23.16
N HIS A 731 -2.48 15.10 -24.38
CA HIS A 731 -3.85 15.12 -24.91
C HIS A 731 -4.49 13.73 -25.01
N ILE A 732 -3.70 12.68 -25.28
CA ILE A 732 -4.18 11.29 -25.28
C ILE A 732 -4.44 10.83 -23.86
N ALA A 733 -3.55 11.11 -22.92
CA ALA A 733 -3.75 10.77 -21.51
C ALA A 733 -4.99 11.47 -20.91
N HIS A 734 -5.29 12.71 -21.34
CA HIS A 734 -6.55 13.37 -21.02
C HIS A 734 -7.76 12.63 -21.57
N GLU A 735 -7.68 12.17 -22.83
CA GLU A 735 -8.74 11.35 -23.39
C GLU A 735 -8.97 10.08 -22.59
N TYR A 736 -7.92 9.43 -22.10
CA TYR A 736 -8.06 8.31 -21.17
C TYR A 736 -8.76 8.68 -19.88
N CYS A 737 -8.35 9.77 -19.23
CA CYS A 737 -8.81 10.18 -17.90
C CYS A 737 -10.17 10.90 -17.91
N ARG A 738 -10.75 11.12 -19.09
CA ARG A 738 -12.05 11.76 -19.24
C ARG A 738 -13.12 10.96 -18.49
N GLY A 739 -13.94 11.60 -17.66
CA GLY A 739 -14.94 10.91 -16.83
C GLY A 739 -16.33 10.76 -17.45
N ASP A 740 -16.61 11.49 -18.54
CA ASP A 740 -17.95 11.70 -19.10
C ASP A 740 -18.37 10.68 -20.18
N ARG A 741 -17.46 9.83 -20.67
CA ARG A 741 -17.72 8.85 -21.74
C ARG A 741 -17.03 7.49 -21.54
N SER A 742 -17.40 6.50 -22.34
CA SER A 742 -16.65 5.23 -22.49
C SER A 742 -15.96 5.18 -23.86
N PHE A 743 -15.04 4.23 -24.05
CA PHE A 743 -14.46 3.92 -25.36
C PHE A 743 -15.30 2.91 -26.15
N ASP A 744 -16.34 2.34 -25.52
CA ASP A 744 -17.34 1.51 -26.16
C ASP A 744 -18.74 2.13 -25.99
N PRO A 745 -19.42 2.53 -27.08
CA PRO A 745 -18.97 2.48 -28.48
C PRO A 745 -17.81 3.44 -28.76
N ARG A 746 -17.03 3.16 -29.81
CA ARG A 746 -15.86 3.97 -30.21
C ARG A 746 -16.23 5.46 -30.35
N PRO A 747 -15.58 6.36 -29.59
CA PRO A 747 -15.79 7.80 -29.73
C PRO A 747 -15.29 8.34 -31.07
N GLU A 748 -15.83 9.47 -31.50
CA GLU A 748 -15.38 10.13 -32.74
C GLU A 748 -14.13 11.01 -32.56
N PHE A 749 -13.80 11.37 -31.31
CA PHE A 749 -12.65 12.19 -30.93
C PHE A 749 -12.58 13.55 -31.66
N ASN A 750 -13.74 14.12 -31.99
CA ASN A 750 -13.89 15.35 -32.74
C ASN A 750 -14.64 16.44 -31.96
N GLU A 751 -14.76 16.28 -30.64
CA GLU A 751 -15.53 17.19 -29.80
C GLU A 751 -14.93 18.60 -29.74
N GLU A 752 -15.75 19.60 -29.46
CA GLU A 752 -15.30 21.00 -29.37
C GLU A 752 -14.36 21.23 -28.17
N THR A 753 -14.56 20.50 -27.08
CA THR A 753 -13.80 20.65 -25.82
C THR A 753 -13.18 19.33 -25.36
N LEU A 754 -11.92 19.38 -24.95
CA LEU A 754 -11.20 18.29 -24.27
C LEU A 754 -11.05 18.61 -22.78
N PRO A 755 -11.71 17.88 -21.88
CA PRO A 755 -11.49 18.01 -20.44
C PRO A 755 -10.03 17.70 -20.08
N ARG A 756 -9.33 18.68 -19.51
CA ARG A 756 -7.94 18.54 -19.05
C ARG A 756 -7.91 17.86 -17.68
N CYS A 757 -7.99 16.53 -17.68
CA CYS A 757 -7.97 15.71 -16.47
C CYS A 757 -6.85 14.66 -16.56
N PHE A 758 -6.10 14.44 -15.49
CA PHE A 758 -5.20 13.28 -15.35
C PHE A 758 -5.66 12.32 -14.25
N THR A 759 -6.78 12.61 -13.60
CA THR A 759 -7.26 11.79 -12.50
C THR A 759 -8.15 10.65 -12.98
N PHE A 760 -7.97 9.50 -12.34
CA PHE A 760 -8.73 8.28 -12.58
C PHE A 760 -8.82 7.48 -11.27
N ASN A 761 -9.68 6.47 -11.17
CA ASN A 761 -9.86 5.73 -9.91
C ASN A 761 -9.23 4.33 -9.96
N ASN A 762 -8.06 4.13 -9.34
CA ASN A 762 -7.51 2.79 -9.16
C ASN A 762 -8.05 2.14 -7.87
N TYR A 763 -8.96 1.18 -7.99
CA TYR A 763 -9.51 0.48 -6.81
C TYR A 763 -8.55 -0.53 -6.16
N VAL A 764 -7.46 -0.90 -6.85
CA VAL A 764 -6.47 -1.88 -6.38
C VAL A 764 -5.36 -1.21 -5.59
N THR A 765 -4.80 -0.12 -6.13
CA THR A 765 -3.67 0.59 -5.51
C THR A 765 -4.08 1.90 -4.84
N ASN A 766 -5.36 2.29 -4.93
CA ASN A 766 -5.90 3.57 -4.46
C ASN A 766 -5.21 4.81 -5.08
N VAL A 767 -4.46 4.62 -6.18
CA VAL A 767 -3.82 5.68 -6.97
C VAL A 767 -4.87 6.43 -7.77
N LYS A 768 -4.76 7.76 -7.78
CA LYS A 768 -5.77 8.65 -8.35
C LYS A 768 -5.34 9.44 -9.58
N SER A 769 -4.11 9.26 -10.08
CA SER A 769 -3.58 10.10 -11.16
C SER A 769 -2.69 9.36 -12.15
N TRP A 770 -2.78 9.74 -13.42
CA TRP A 770 -1.91 9.30 -14.53
C TRP A 770 -0.55 10.01 -14.45
N PHE A 771 -0.56 11.30 -14.11
CA PHE A 771 0.61 12.12 -13.81
C PHE A 771 0.29 13.13 -12.68
N PRO A 772 1.30 13.66 -11.96
CA PRO A 772 2.69 13.22 -11.95
C PRO A 772 2.82 11.80 -11.34
N LEU A 773 3.86 11.07 -11.76
CA LEU A 773 4.15 9.74 -11.20
C LEU A 773 4.96 9.89 -9.90
N ALA A 774 4.76 8.94 -8.98
CA ALA A 774 5.49 8.93 -7.70
C ALA A 774 7.00 8.73 -7.88
N SER A 775 7.42 7.91 -8.87
CA SER A 775 8.82 7.73 -9.24
C SER A 775 8.96 7.29 -10.71
N SER A 776 10.20 7.16 -11.20
CA SER A 776 10.46 6.65 -12.55
C SER A 776 10.13 5.16 -12.70
N SER A 777 10.05 4.40 -11.61
CA SER A 777 9.86 2.95 -11.54
C SER A 777 8.59 2.51 -10.79
N SER A 778 7.65 3.43 -10.54
CA SER A 778 6.38 3.16 -9.86
C SER A 778 5.21 3.80 -10.61
N GLY A 779 4.00 3.25 -10.43
CA GLY A 779 2.75 3.70 -11.03
C GLY A 779 2.44 3.01 -12.35
N LEU A 780 2.05 3.80 -13.36
CA LEU A 780 1.63 3.30 -14.66
C LEU A 780 2.79 2.55 -15.37
N GLY A 781 2.58 1.26 -15.64
CA GLY A 781 3.56 0.36 -16.26
C GLY A 781 4.50 -0.39 -15.32
N PHE A 782 4.40 -0.14 -14.01
CA PHE A 782 5.22 -0.79 -12.98
C PHE A 782 4.36 -1.45 -11.89
N ASP A 783 3.32 -0.74 -11.44
CA ASP A 783 2.36 -1.23 -10.46
C ASP A 783 1.01 -1.61 -11.09
N PHE A 784 0.63 -0.97 -12.20
CA PHE A 784 -0.64 -1.23 -12.90
C PHE A 784 -0.60 -0.82 -14.38
N GLY A 785 -1.50 -1.40 -15.17
CA GLY A 785 -1.96 -0.88 -16.48
C GLY A 785 -3.40 -0.39 -16.39
N LEU A 786 -3.87 0.39 -17.38
CA LEU A 786 -5.20 0.99 -17.37
C LEU A 786 -6.15 0.38 -18.41
N LEU A 787 -7.39 0.16 -17.97
CA LEU A 787 -8.51 -0.24 -18.82
C LEU A 787 -9.71 0.68 -18.55
N ARG A 788 -10.48 1.01 -19.59
CA ARG A 788 -11.71 1.81 -19.48
C ARG A 788 -12.94 0.93 -19.69
N GLY A 789 -13.82 0.84 -18.68
CA GLY A 789 -15.00 -0.04 -18.70
C GLY A 789 -16.25 0.59 -19.35
N ALA A 790 -17.24 -0.26 -19.64
CA ALA A 790 -18.60 0.15 -20.04
C ALA A 790 -19.55 0.08 -18.82
N GLN A 791 -20.50 1.02 -18.72
CA GLN A 791 -21.51 1.21 -17.64
C GLN A 791 -21.16 2.15 -16.48
N GLY A 792 -20.75 3.40 -16.77
CA GLY A 792 -20.70 4.48 -15.76
C GLY A 792 -19.74 4.26 -14.59
N ARG A 793 -18.98 3.17 -14.59
CA ARG A 793 -17.87 2.90 -13.68
C ARG A 793 -16.62 3.45 -14.37
N GLY A 794 -15.99 4.46 -13.76
CA GLY A 794 -14.78 5.10 -14.27
C GLY A 794 -13.62 4.12 -14.49
N LEU A 795 -12.54 4.61 -15.12
CA LEU A 795 -11.29 3.87 -15.36
C LEU A 795 -10.93 2.97 -14.18
N ILE A 796 -10.52 1.74 -14.47
CA ILE A 796 -10.05 0.78 -13.47
C ILE A 796 -8.58 0.50 -13.77
N GLY A 797 -7.70 0.90 -12.86
CA GLY A 797 -6.32 0.42 -12.82
C GLY A 797 -6.23 -0.87 -12.02
N GLY A 798 -5.41 -1.81 -12.47
CA GLY A 798 -5.19 -3.09 -11.80
C GLY A 798 -3.96 -3.81 -12.34
N ARG A 799 -3.46 -4.78 -11.58
CA ARG A 799 -2.33 -5.64 -11.98
C ARG A 799 -2.70 -6.57 -13.15
N THR A 800 -3.96 -6.98 -13.23
CA THR A 800 -4.54 -7.70 -14.37
C THR A 800 -5.99 -7.24 -14.63
N PRO A 801 -6.46 -7.16 -15.89
CA PRO A 801 -7.84 -6.82 -16.24
C PRO A 801 -8.82 -7.95 -15.93
N ILE A 802 -10.05 -7.59 -15.55
CA ILE A 802 -11.08 -8.52 -15.04
C ILE A 802 -11.85 -9.24 -16.18
N ALA A 803 -11.69 -8.86 -17.47
CA ALA A 803 -12.38 -9.51 -18.60
C ALA A 803 -11.71 -9.30 -19.97
N TRP A 804 -11.63 -10.37 -20.77
CA TRP A 804 -11.04 -10.42 -22.14
C TRP A 804 -11.80 -9.61 -23.20
N THR A 805 -13.13 -9.55 -23.10
CA THR A 805 -14.01 -8.87 -24.07
C THR A 805 -13.81 -7.35 -24.12
N TRP A 806 -13.33 -6.75 -23.03
CA TRP A 806 -13.19 -5.30 -22.91
C TRP A 806 -11.92 -4.76 -23.57
N ALA A 807 -10.88 -5.58 -23.70
CA ALA A 807 -9.65 -5.19 -24.39
C ALA A 807 -9.82 -5.13 -25.92
N TRP A 808 -10.70 -5.96 -26.50
CA TRP A 808 -11.03 -5.94 -27.94
C TRP A 808 -11.78 -4.68 -28.39
N ALA A 809 -12.77 -4.23 -27.59
CA ALA A 809 -13.47 -2.98 -27.86
C ALA A 809 -12.51 -1.77 -27.85
N TRP A 810 -11.45 -1.87 -27.05
CA TRP A 810 -10.42 -0.86 -26.90
C TRP A 810 -9.42 -0.84 -28.06
N ILE A 811 -8.96 -2.00 -28.54
CA ILE A 811 -8.13 -2.12 -29.76
C ILE A 811 -8.85 -1.52 -30.98
N SER A 812 -10.18 -1.49 -30.98
CA SER A 812 -10.95 -0.88 -32.06
C SER A 812 -11.07 0.65 -31.96
N ALA A 813 -10.86 1.20 -30.75
CA ALA A 813 -11.04 2.62 -30.44
C ALA A 813 -9.74 3.43 -30.50
N VAL A 814 -8.61 2.80 -30.17
CA VAL A 814 -7.26 3.29 -30.44
C VAL A 814 -6.89 2.96 -31.87
#